data_AF-A0A2G6EDT9-F1
#
_entry.id   AF-A0A2G6EDT9-F1
#
_cell.length_a   1.000
_cell.length_b   1.000
_cell.length_c   1.000
_cell.angle_alpha   90.00
_cell.angle_beta   90.00
_cell.angle_gamma   90.00
#
_symmetry.space_group_name_H-M   'P 1'
#
loop_
_entity.id
_entity.type
_entity.pdbx_description
1 polymer ?
#
loop_
_entity_poly.entity_id
_entity_poly.type
_entity_poly.pdbx_seq_one_letter_code
_entity_poly.pdbx_strand_id
1 'polypeptide(L)'
;MTCFLEYPRVFRGSAATPEALVAVAALLVSTSPAFANAPPELAPLSAATVAVGETLRVRVSPSDPDGDVPGVRMLDWLHNASFDDNGDGTRTLVWTPGVTDVGERNVRFEAVDAVDATLVQQRTLTITVEKGAGGDGGVANQPPVFENLGDQSVAEGGRFSFRVAPTDPDGQVPGVRVVDAPDTATFHDNGDGSRQFVWAPAADAAAETRLTFVATDAFDPTVETRATITLTIGTDEPETEPGIETDTETPPDDTSDGNSPPELIDLEDQFAYLGTDFEFVVTPFDNDGTVPGLYIEGLPVGASFDDNHDGTRTFRWSPLPADLGETVITVVAVDAEDSSLRTRQSVRLTVERDEENPVNFEPHVNGIVNPIIRVGDTLNQTVRGVDPDGDIPELVAVDIPASASFIHDGGDTYTLIWPTQQSDIGDTRMTFRAVDATDPELFHERTITVTVADPADFERPGKRLRDLADERGLLVGYAATLNSATIADNELYAAIAAEEFNIVTPENSHKMGWIWPARDVFRWDDADHLADFAEANGMALHGHPLIWYAQLPPWVKALEGDEVAPVLEEYIELLAGRYVGRVAMWDVVNEAFEKDGSFRDSVWYRGMGEEYIGAAFRKAREVDPTATLLYNDYDVAWEGPKSNAMYEMIKRELDAGTPIDGVGFQMHVWSHFDDFESVRRNFQRFADLGLDIYITETDVRINDGDDLDDQANAYAEIMRICLDQPACRGFQTWGFTDRYSWFASAKPLLFTERYAMKPAYTALQDTLENH
;
A
#
# COMPACT_ATOMS: atom_id res chain seq x y z
N MET A 1 61.11 28.57 72.04
CA MET A 1 60.51 29.52 71.07
C MET A 1 59.01 29.42 71.25
N THR A 2 58.47 30.16 72.24
CA THR A 2 57.85 31.50 72.11
C THR A 2 56.43 31.37 71.57
N CYS A 3 55.34 31.70 72.28
CA CYS A 3 55.18 32.32 73.60
C CYS A 3 53.70 32.21 74.03
N PHE A 4 53.45 31.87 75.33
CA PHE A 4 52.54 32.52 76.31
C PHE A 4 51.03 32.69 75.93
N LEU A 5 49.99 32.49 76.77
CA LEU A 5 49.86 32.44 78.24
C LEU A 5 48.43 32.05 78.70
N GLU A 6 48.40 31.38 79.86
CA GLU A 6 47.50 31.54 81.03
C GLU A 6 45.96 31.34 80.99
N TYR A 7 45.56 30.32 81.75
CA TYR A 7 44.35 30.13 82.60
C TYR A 7 44.11 31.31 83.59
N PRO A 8 42.90 31.59 84.15
CA PRO A 8 42.32 30.74 85.21
C PRO A 8 40.79 30.76 85.52
N ARG A 9 40.36 29.66 86.18
CA ARG A 9 39.43 29.49 87.34
C ARG A 9 37.96 30.01 87.38
N VAL A 10 37.06 29.02 87.54
CA VAL A 10 36.03 28.77 88.62
C VAL A 10 35.12 29.92 89.12
N PHE A 11 33.78 29.82 88.94
CA PHE A 11 32.75 29.59 89.99
C PHE A 11 31.28 29.59 89.48
N ARG A 12 30.44 28.93 90.27
CA ARG A 12 29.02 28.52 90.13
C ARG A 12 27.97 29.65 90.00
N GLY A 13 26.81 29.32 89.38
CA GLY A 13 25.49 29.62 89.97
C GLY A 13 24.38 30.20 89.07
N SER A 14 23.29 29.42 88.92
CA SER A 14 21.87 29.83 89.03
C SER A 14 21.20 30.81 88.04
N ALA A 15 20.29 30.23 87.24
CA ALA A 15 18.88 30.60 86.95
C ALA A 15 18.47 31.93 86.26
N ALA A 16 17.56 31.74 85.28
CA ALA A 16 16.49 32.60 84.74
C ALA A 16 16.80 33.60 83.59
N THR A 17 16.20 33.29 82.42
CA THR A 17 15.58 34.10 81.30
C THR A 17 15.98 35.58 81.10
N PRO A 18 16.03 36.17 79.88
CA PRO A 18 15.09 35.99 78.75
C PRO A 18 15.73 36.13 77.32
N GLU A 19 14.86 36.23 76.31
CA GLU A 19 15.06 36.51 74.87
C GLU A 19 16.37 37.20 74.40
N ALA A 20 16.84 36.72 73.24
CA ALA A 20 17.49 37.41 72.12
C ALA A 20 19.00 37.81 72.22
N LEU A 21 19.89 37.07 71.53
CA LEU A 21 20.48 37.40 70.20
C LEU A 21 21.78 36.59 69.92
N VAL A 22 21.71 35.75 68.87
CA VAL A 22 22.73 35.45 67.83
C VAL A 22 23.96 34.56 68.13
N ALA A 23 23.89 33.36 67.52
CA ALA A 23 24.93 32.52 66.89
C ALA A 23 26.03 31.92 67.80
N VAL A 24 26.33 30.61 67.78
CA VAL A 24 26.65 29.72 66.66
C VAL A 24 26.53 28.24 67.10
N ALA A 25 26.13 27.38 66.15
CA ALA A 25 26.32 25.93 66.10
C ALA A 25 25.53 25.04 67.08
N ALA A 26 24.29 24.74 66.70
CA ALA A 26 23.71 23.43 66.98
C ALA A 26 22.96 22.94 65.73
N LEU A 27 23.38 21.76 65.29
CA LEU A 27 22.67 20.79 64.45
C LEU A 27 21.14 20.96 64.57
N LEU A 28 20.54 21.59 63.57
CA LEU A 28 19.10 21.52 63.34
C LEU A 28 18.92 20.70 62.07
N VAL A 29 18.32 19.53 62.25
CA VAL A 29 17.55 18.84 61.23
C VAL A 29 16.53 19.86 60.73
N SER A 30 16.84 20.52 59.62
CA SER A 30 15.81 21.11 58.78
C SER A 30 15.20 19.94 58.04
N THR A 31 14.14 19.36 58.60
CA THR A 31 13.08 18.85 57.73
C THR A 31 12.61 20.06 56.96
N SER A 32 13.17 20.29 55.77
CA SER A 32 12.41 20.98 54.73
C SER A 32 11.04 20.31 54.74
N PRO A 33 9.92 21.05 54.73
CA PRO A 33 8.67 20.40 54.36
C PRO A 33 8.99 19.69 53.05
N ALA A 34 8.75 18.37 52.98
CA ALA A 34 8.53 17.77 51.68
C ALA A 34 7.44 18.65 51.08
N PHE A 35 7.78 19.46 50.07
CA PHE A 35 6.76 20.09 49.26
C PHE A 35 5.94 18.89 48.78
N ALA A 36 4.69 18.82 49.25
CA ALA A 36 3.79 17.80 48.77
C ALA A 36 3.68 18.06 47.26
N ASN A 37 3.96 17.02 46.46
CA ASN A 37 3.91 17.09 45.00
C ASN A 37 2.60 17.78 44.60
N ALA A 38 2.72 18.97 44.02
CA ALA A 38 1.62 19.81 43.62
C ALA A 38 1.16 19.38 42.24
N PRO A 39 -0.16 19.29 41.97
CA PRO A 39 -0.63 18.90 40.65
C PRO A 39 -0.22 19.94 39.60
N PRO A 40 0.00 19.51 38.34
CA PRO A 40 0.37 20.40 37.25
C PRO A 40 -0.78 21.36 36.90
N GLU A 41 -0.43 22.49 36.34
CA GLU A 41 -1.36 23.50 35.86
C GLU A 41 -1.34 23.59 34.33
N LEU A 42 -2.52 23.56 33.70
CA LEU A 42 -2.72 23.93 32.30
C LEU A 42 -3.21 25.36 32.21
N ALA A 43 -2.49 26.17 31.43
CA ALA A 43 -2.92 27.52 31.10
C ALA A 43 -4.35 27.52 30.52
N PRO A 44 -5.17 28.55 30.80
CA PRO A 44 -6.50 28.66 30.21
C PRO A 44 -6.44 28.62 28.68
N LEU A 45 -7.27 27.77 28.07
CA LEU A 45 -7.41 27.69 26.62
C LEU A 45 -8.59 28.55 26.20
N SER A 46 -8.33 29.53 25.33
CA SER A 46 -9.37 30.38 24.74
C SER A 46 -10.07 29.63 23.62
N ALA A 47 -11.39 29.79 23.49
CA ALA A 47 -12.13 29.25 22.36
C ALA A 47 -11.52 29.73 21.03
N ALA A 48 -11.50 28.86 20.04
CA ALA A 48 -10.94 29.11 18.72
C ALA A 48 -12.03 29.02 17.65
N THR A 49 -11.90 29.81 16.60
CA THR A 49 -12.72 29.68 15.39
C THR A 49 -11.77 29.41 14.23
N VAL A 50 -12.13 28.48 13.35
CA VAL A 50 -11.35 28.12 12.17
C VAL A 50 -12.30 27.81 11.03
N ALA A 51 -12.00 28.29 9.82
CA ALA A 51 -12.77 27.91 8.64
C ALA A 51 -12.35 26.52 8.14
N VAL A 52 -13.27 25.80 7.50
CA VAL A 52 -12.91 24.58 6.76
C VAL A 52 -11.75 24.85 5.82
N GLY A 53 -10.72 23.99 5.84
CA GLY A 53 -9.51 24.12 5.02
C GLY A 53 -8.42 25.06 5.58
N GLU A 54 -8.72 25.85 6.62
CA GLU A 54 -7.69 26.65 7.31
C GLU A 54 -7.01 25.84 8.42
N THR A 55 -5.68 25.97 8.55
CA THR A 55 -4.96 25.28 9.63
C THR A 55 -5.04 26.06 10.94
N LEU A 56 -5.76 25.51 11.92
CA LEU A 56 -5.72 25.94 13.30
C LEU A 56 -4.43 25.46 13.96
N ARG A 57 -3.73 26.36 14.66
CA ARG A 57 -2.60 26.04 15.53
C ARG A 57 -2.86 26.51 16.95
N VAL A 58 -2.94 25.57 17.91
CA VAL A 58 -3.11 25.89 19.34
C VAL A 58 -1.98 25.28 20.15
N ARG A 59 -1.13 26.15 20.70
CA ARG A 59 -0.07 25.75 21.62
C ARG A 59 -0.65 25.53 23.02
N VAL A 60 -0.39 24.35 23.57
CA VAL A 60 -0.79 23.93 24.92
C VAL A 60 0.44 23.87 25.80
N SER A 61 0.45 24.70 26.84
CA SER A 61 1.59 24.90 27.72
C SER A 61 1.23 24.51 29.16
N PRO A 62 1.67 23.33 29.64
CA PRO A 62 1.57 22.98 31.05
C PRO A 62 2.70 23.64 31.86
N SER A 63 2.49 23.81 33.15
CA SER A 63 3.51 24.23 34.11
C SER A 63 3.29 23.53 35.45
N ASP A 64 4.37 23.12 36.11
CA ASP A 64 4.30 22.56 37.46
C ASP A 64 4.80 23.55 38.52
N PRO A 65 4.06 23.80 39.61
CA PRO A 65 4.56 24.57 40.75
C PRO A 65 5.85 24.03 41.37
N ASP A 66 6.12 22.73 41.23
CA ASP A 66 7.32 22.08 41.76
C ASP A 66 8.55 22.25 40.87
N GLY A 67 8.37 22.78 39.64
CA GLY A 67 9.43 23.08 38.69
C GLY A 67 9.82 21.92 37.77
N ASP A 68 9.14 20.78 37.88
CA ASP A 68 9.21 19.68 36.92
C ASP A 68 8.42 20.03 35.65
N VAL A 69 8.72 19.35 34.54
CA VAL A 69 8.06 19.59 33.24
C VAL A 69 6.93 18.56 33.07
N PRO A 70 5.64 18.95 33.17
CA PRO A 70 4.54 18.00 33.06
C PRO A 70 4.43 17.43 31.64
N GLY A 71 3.98 16.17 31.55
CA GLY A 71 3.50 15.62 30.28
C GLY A 71 2.17 16.26 29.89
N VAL A 72 1.89 16.38 28.59
CA VAL A 72 0.57 16.83 28.10
C VAL A 72 0.07 15.91 27.00
N ARG A 73 -1.21 15.52 27.09
CA ARG A 73 -1.88 14.68 26.10
C ARG A 73 -3.23 15.24 25.70
N MET A 74 -3.63 14.96 24.46
CA MET A 74 -4.96 15.24 23.94
C MET A 74 -5.84 13.99 24.14
N LEU A 75 -7.00 14.17 24.76
CA LEU A 75 -7.91 13.07 25.09
C LEU A 75 -8.99 12.86 24.03
N ASP A 76 -9.40 13.93 23.35
CA ASP A 76 -10.41 13.88 22.28
C ASP A 76 -9.73 14.22 20.95
N TRP A 77 -9.40 13.20 20.16
CA TRP A 77 -8.71 13.39 18.88
C TRP A 77 -9.66 13.87 17.79
N LEU A 78 -9.18 14.86 17.03
CA LEU A 78 -9.84 15.34 15.82
C LEU A 78 -9.24 14.61 14.61
N HIS A 79 -10.09 14.29 13.63
CA HIS A 79 -9.67 13.62 12.41
C HIS A 79 -8.60 14.46 11.68
N ASN A 80 -7.49 13.82 11.28
CA ASN A 80 -6.32 14.46 10.63
C ASN A 80 -5.64 15.60 11.42
N ALA A 81 -5.82 15.66 12.75
CA ALA A 81 -5.05 16.57 13.61
C ALA A 81 -3.72 15.95 14.06
N SER A 82 -2.67 16.77 14.16
CA SER A 82 -1.43 16.43 14.87
C SER A 82 -1.37 17.16 16.23
N PHE A 83 -0.64 16.58 17.17
CA PHE A 83 -0.37 17.19 18.47
C PHE A 83 1.11 17.06 18.80
N ASP A 84 1.87 17.98 18.20
CA ASP A 84 3.31 17.87 18.03
C ASP A 84 4.05 18.35 19.28
N ASP A 85 5.12 17.64 19.64
CA ASP A 85 6.00 18.03 20.75
C ASP A 85 6.96 19.13 20.32
N ASN A 86 6.97 20.24 21.05
CA ASN A 86 7.84 21.37 20.74
C ASN A 86 9.24 21.22 21.37
N GLY A 87 9.50 20.16 22.14
CA GLY A 87 10.80 19.90 22.77
C GLY A 87 11.12 20.78 23.99
N ASP A 88 10.15 21.57 24.45
CA ASP A 88 10.28 22.49 25.59
C ASP A 88 9.20 22.27 26.68
N GLY A 89 8.58 21.08 26.69
CA GLY A 89 7.50 20.74 27.61
C GLY A 89 6.12 21.22 27.18
N THR A 90 6.01 21.89 26.03
CA THR A 90 4.74 22.29 25.43
C THR A 90 4.44 21.47 24.18
N ARG A 91 3.17 21.40 23.79
CA ARG A 91 2.75 20.75 22.54
C ARG A 91 1.85 21.64 21.72
N THR A 92 1.81 21.44 20.40
CA THR A 92 0.99 22.25 19.49
C THR A 92 -0.03 21.37 18.77
N LEU A 93 -1.32 21.64 18.98
CA LEU A 93 -2.38 21.12 18.12
C LEU A 93 -2.26 21.80 16.77
N VAL A 94 -2.11 21.01 15.70
CA VAL A 94 -2.23 21.48 14.32
C VAL A 94 -3.38 20.70 13.69
N TRP A 95 -4.38 21.43 13.21
CA TRP A 95 -5.57 20.79 12.63
C TRP A 95 -6.14 21.62 11.50
N THR A 96 -6.40 20.97 10.37
CA THR A 96 -7.10 21.55 9.22
C THR A 96 -8.46 20.83 9.10
N PRO A 97 -9.57 21.44 9.56
CA PRO A 97 -10.88 20.80 9.57
C PRO A 97 -11.45 20.63 8.16
N GLY A 98 -12.13 19.51 7.94
CA GLY A 98 -12.92 19.26 6.72
C GLY A 98 -14.37 19.71 6.86
N VAL A 99 -15.15 19.58 5.78
CA VAL A 99 -16.58 19.96 5.77
C VAL A 99 -17.45 19.15 6.75
N THR A 100 -17.04 17.92 7.07
CA THR A 100 -17.69 17.08 8.08
C THR A 100 -17.46 17.58 9.51
N ASP A 101 -16.49 18.48 9.70
CA ASP A 101 -16.10 19.01 11.00
C ASP A 101 -16.85 20.31 11.39
N VAL A 102 -17.70 20.84 10.51
CA VAL A 102 -18.49 22.06 10.73
C VAL A 102 -19.32 21.98 12.03
N GLY A 103 -19.36 23.08 12.77
CA GLY A 103 -20.01 23.21 14.07
C GLY A 103 -19.02 23.23 15.24
N GLU A 104 -19.53 23.14 16.47
CA GLU A 104 -18.68 23.15 17.66
C GLU A 104 -18.00 21.79 17.87
N ARG A 105 -16.72 21.81 18.22
CA ARG A 105 -15.91 20.66 18.62
C ARG A 105 -15.24 20.98 19.96
N ASN A 106 -15.32 20.05 20.91
CA ASN A 106 -14.69 20.20 22.21
C ASN A 106 -13.51 19.24 22.31
N VAL A 107 -12.31 19.78 22.53
CA VAL A 107 -11.07 19.02 22.66
C VAL A 107 -10.58 19.13 24.09
N ARG A 108 -10.50 18.01 24.81
CA ARG A 108 -9.90 17.98 26.15
C ARG A 108 -8.41 17.71 26.07
N PHE A 109 -7.66 18.50 26.82
CA PHE A 109 -6.25 18.32 27.09
C PHE A 109 -6.04 17.99 28.56
N GLU A 110 -5.06 17.15 28.86
CA GLU A 110 -4.68 16.76 30.20
C GLU A 110 -3.19 16.96 30.40
N ALA A 111 -2.82 17.74 31.42
CA ALA A 111 -1.47 17.75 31.96
C ALA A 111 -1.35 16.68 33.04
N VAL A 112 -0.26 15.93 32.98
CA VAL A 112 0.07 14.84 33.89
C VAL A 112 1.39 15.18 34.56
N ASP A 113 1.39 15.13 35.88
CA ASP A 113 2.56 15.39 36.71
C ASP A 113 3.71 14.44 36.35
N ALA A 114 4.93 14.96 36.34
CA ALA A 114 6.11 14.20 35.95
C ALA A 114 6.55 13.16 37.00
N VAL A 115 6.12 13.32 38.25
CA VAL A 115 6.54 12.53 39.42
C VAL A 115 5.41 11.64 39.94
N ASP A 116 4.15 12.10 39.86
CA ASP A 116 2.97 11.34 40.27
C ASP A 116 1.85 11.42 39.22
N ALA A 117 1.80 10.44 38.30
CA ALA A 117 0.84 10.40 37.21
C ALA A 117 -0.65 10.37 37.63
N THR A 118 -0.96 10.25 38.93
CA THR A 118 -2.34 10.39 39.45
C THR A 118 -2.77 11.85 39.65
N LEU A 119 -1.80 12.78 39.69
CA LEU A 119 -2.03 14.21 39.74
C LEU A 119 -2.15 14.75 38.31
N VAL A 120 -3.38 15.13 37.95
CA VAL A 120 -3.71 15.61 36.60
C VAL A 120 -4.55 16.87 36.66
N GLN A 121 -4.44 17.68 35.60
CA GLN A 121 -5.37 18.78 35.37
C GLN A 121 -5.87 18.73 33.93
N GLN A 122 -7.19 18.82 33.74
CA GLN A 122 -7.82 18.87 32.43
C GLN A 122 -8.34 20.26 32.07
N ARG A 123 -8.26 20.61 30.80
CA ARG A 123 -8.89 21.80 30.20
C ARG A 123 -9.54 21.43 28.88
N THR A 124 -10.64 22.09 28.56
CA THR A 124 -11.36 21.92 27.29
C THR A 124 -11.17 23.15 26.44
N LEU A 125 -10.76 22.94 25.19
CA LEU A 125 -10.81 23.93 24.13
C LEU A 125 -12.09 23.71 23.32
N THR A 126 -12.91 24.75 23.19
CA THR A 126 -14.03 24.75 22.24
C THR A 126 -13.55 25.37 20.93
N ILE A 127 -13.68 24.63 19.84
CA ILE A 127 -13.37 25.06 18.48
C ILE A 127 -14.67 25.16 17.70
N THR A 128 -14.96 26.34 17.16
CA THR A 128 -16.07 26.53 16.22
C THR A 128 -15.52 26.42 14.81
N VAL A 129 -15.91 25.37 14.09
CA VAL A 129 -15.59 25.22 12.67
C VAL A 129 -16.67 25.91 11.86
N GLU A 130 -16.30 26.97 11.16
CA GLU A 130 -17.20 27.74 10.30
C GLU A 130 -17.07 27.29 8.84
N LYS A 131 -18.19 27.28 8.12
CA LYS A 131 -18.14 27.22 6.65
C LYS A 131 -17.48 28.52 6.19
N GLY A 132 -16.30 28.45 5.57
CA GLY A 132 -15.48 29.62 5.28
C GLY A 132 -16.26 30.77 4.64
N ALA A 133 -16.01 31.99 5.11
CA ALA A 133 -16.45 33.18 4.41
C ALA A 133 -15.54 33.37 3.20
N GLY A 134 -16.07 33.07 2.01
CA GLY A 134 -15.35 33.15 0.73
C GLY A 134 -14.56 34.44 0.58
N GLY A 135 -13.26 34.28 0.32
CA GLY A 135 -12.34 35.35 0.00
C GLY A 135 -12.43 35.76 -1.46
N ASP A 136 -13.61 36.10 -1.97
CA ASP A 136 -13.81 37.09 -3.04
C ASP A 136 -15.30 37.47 -3.15
N GLY A 137 -15.64 38.70 -2.78
CA GLY A 137 -16.60 39.49 -3.55
C GLY A 137 -17.98 38.94 -3.92
N GLY A 138 -18.67 38.16 -3.08
CA GLY A 138 -20.14 38.02 -3.17
C GLY A 138 -20.71 37.46 -4.48
N VAL A 139 -20.02 36.50 -5.10
CA VAL A 139 -20.59 35.67 -6.18
C VAL A 139 -21.18 34.39 -5.58
N ALA A 140 -22.30 33.91 -6.12
CA ALA A 140 -22.94 32.67 -5.65
C ALA A 140 -22.04 31.45 -5.95
N ASN A 141 -22.00 30.46 -5.05
CA ASN A 141 -21.23 29.22 -5.18
C ASN A 141 -21.33 28.63 -6.60
N GLN A 142 -20.20 28.47 -7.26
CA GLN A 142 -20.11 28.03 -8.65
C GLN A 142 -19.66 26.58 -8.69
N PRO A 143 -20.29 25.73 -9.53
CA PRO A 143 -19.88 24.35 -9.63
C PRO A 143 -18.42 24.24 -10.11
N PRO A 144 -17.68 23.20 -9.71
CA PRO A 144 -16.38 22.88 -10.26
C PRO A 144 -16.42 22.82 -11.79
N VAL A 145 -15.32 23.14 -12.43
CA VAL A 145 -15.18 23.03 -13.87
C VAL A 145 -14.06 22.03 -14.17
N PHE A 146 -14.34 21.10 -15.08
CA PHE A 146 -13.26 20.36 -15.72
C PHE A 146 -12.69 21.26 -16.81
N GLU A 147 -11.38 21.46 -16.82
CA GLU A 147 -10.73 21.89 -18.05
C GLU A 147 -10.85 20.77 -19.08
N ASN A 148 -11.04 21.15 -20.34
CA ASN A 148 -11.50 20.31 -21.43
C ASN A 148 -10.71 18.98 -21.50
N LEU A 149 -11.32 17.88 -21.06
CA LEU A 149 -10.63 16.59 -20.92
C LEU A 149 -10.36 15.89 -22.25
N GLY A 150 -10.97 16.35 -23.35
CA GLY A 150 -10.76 15.89 -24.73
C GLY A 150 -11.04 14.41 -24.96
N ASP A 151 -11.61 14.05 -26.11
CA ASP A 151 -11.58 12.65 -26.54
C ASP A 151 -10.12 12.24 -26.78
N GLN A 152 -9.77 10.99 -26.51
CA GLN A 152 -8.38 10.49 -26.45
C GLN A 152 -8.24 9.27 -27.37
N SER A 153 -7.02 8.88 -27.71
CA SER A 153 -6.78 7.63 -28.45
C SER A 153 -5.62 6.85 -27.87
N VAL A 154 -5.69 5.52 -27.93
CA VAL A 154 -4.62 4.64 -27.48
C VAL A 154 -4.55 3.40 -28.36
N ALA A 155 -3.35 2.92 -28.65
CA ALA A 155 -3.17 1.63 -29.32
C ALA A 155 -3.67 0.48 -28.43
N GLU A 156 -4.21 -0.56 -29.05
CA GLU A 156 -4.64 -1.78 -28.36
C GLU A 156 -3.51 -2.36 -27.48
N GLY A 157 -3.75 -2.57 -26.18
CA GLY A 157 -2.72 -3.00 -25.21
C GLY A 157 -1.74 -1.92 -24.75
N GLY A 158 -1.81 -0.72 -25.31
CA GLY A 158 -1.05 0.45 -24.87
C GLY A 158 -1.50 0.97 -23.51
N ARG A 159 -0.56 1.46 -22.70
CA ARG A 159 -0.88 2.08 -21.41
C ARG A 159 -1.38 3.51 -21.63
N PHE A 160 -2.68 3.71 -21.54
CA PHE A 160 -3.31 5.02 -21.47
C PHE A 160 -3.15 5.59 -20.05
N SER A 161 -2.68 6.84 -19.94
CA SER A 161 -2.45 7.51 -18.66
C SER A 161 -2.84 8.98 -18.80
N PHE A 162 -3.75 9.43 -17.95
CA PHE A 162 -4.39 10.73 -18.08
C PHE A 162 -4.63 11.39 -16.72
N ARG A 163 -4.15 12.62 -16.53
CA ARG A 163 -4.35 13.39 -15.30
C ARG A 163 -5.67 14.15 -15.36
N VAL A 164 -6.55 13.90 -14.40
CA VAL A 164 -7.85 14.57 -14.24
C VAL A 164 -7.73 15.61 -13.13
N ALA A 165 -7.78 16.89 -13.50
CA ALA A 165 -7.58 18.01 -12.58
C ALA A 165 -8.69 19.07 -12.77
N PRO A 166 -9.88 18.89 -12.16
CA PRO A 166 -10.90 19.93 -12.15
C PRO A 166 -10.45 21.09 -11.26
N THR A 167 -10.88 22.29 -11.63
CA THR A 167 -10.69 23.51 -10.83
C THR A 167 -12.04 23.99 -10.33
N ASP A 168 -12.07 24.57 -9.13
CA ASP A 168 -13.26 25.27 -8.65
C ASP A 168 -13.09 26.76 -8.91
N PRO A 169 -14.01 27.44 -9.63
CA PRO A 169 -13.97 28.89 -9.80
C PRO A 169 -13.96 29.66 -8.47
N ASP A 170 -14.41 29.02 -7.38
CA ASP A 170 -14.39 29.57 -6.03
C ASP A 170 -13.05 29.33 -5.30
N GLY A 171 -12.04 28.78 -5.99
CA GLY A 171 -10.67 28.59 -5.50
C GLY A 171 -10.46 27.39 -4.58
N GLN A 172 -11.46 26.51 -4.48
CA GLN A 172 -11.42 25.29 -3.68
C GLN A 172 -10.90 24.11 -4.52
N VAL A 173 -10.46 23.05 -3.85
CA VAL A 173 -10.02 21.82 -4.51
C VAL A 173 -11.22 20.86 -4.64
N PRO A 174 -11.73 20.58 -5.85
CA PRO A 174 -12.89 19.71 -6.00
C PRO A 174 -12.57 18.25 -5.65
N GLY A 175 -13.57 17.51 -5.16
CA GLY A 175 -13.50 16.05 -5.11
C GLY A 175 -13.64 15.46 -6.52
N VAL A 176 -12.88 14.42 -6.86
CA VAL A 176 -12.87 13.85 -8.23
C VAL A 176 -13.05 12.35 -8.20
N ARG A 177 -13.95 11.84 -9.05
CA ARG A 177 -14.19 10.41 -9.24
C ARG A 177 -14.47 10.10 -10.70
N VAL A 178 -14.23 8.85 -11.10
CA VAL A 178 -14.64 8.31 -12.40
C VAL A 178 -15.88 7.42 -12.19
N VAL A 179 -16.84 7.53 -13.10
CA VAL A 179 -18.07 6.71 -13.14
C VAL A 179 -17.87 5.62 -14.17
N ASP A 180 -18.20 4.38 -13.78
CA ASP A 180 -18.14 3.20 -14.64
C ASP A 180 -16.76 3.00 -15.30
N ALA A 181 -15.69 3.21 -14.54
CA ALA A 181 -14.33 2.97 -15.01
C ALA A 181 -14.11 1.49 -15.37
N PRO A 182 -13.33 1.18 -16.41
CA PRO A 182 -12.92 -0.18 -16.74
C PRO A 182 -12.22 -0.87 -15.56
N ASP A 183 -12.47 -2.16 -15.36
CA ASP A 183 -11.99 -2.94 -14.20
C ASP A 183 -10.45 -2.95 -14.04
N THR A 184 -9.70 -2.77 -15.12
CA THR A 184 -8.21 -2.70 -15.12
C THR A 184 -7.67 -1.29 -15.01
N ALA A 185 -8.54 -0.28 -14.94
CA ALA A 185 -8.14 1.10 -14.76
C ALA A 185 -7.85 1.41 -13.29
N THR A 186 -6.78 2.14 -13.02
CA THR A 186 -6.52 2.72 -11.72
C THR A 186 -6.78 4.23 -11.75
N PHE A 187 -7.25 4.78 -10.64
CA PHE A 187 -7.51 6.22 -10.51
C PHE A 187 -6.92 6.74 -9.19
N HIS A 188 -5.64 7.07 -9.23
CA HIS A 188 -4.84 7.41 -8.05
C HIS A 188 -4.94 8.90 -7.71
N ASP A 189 -4.97 9.22 -6.43
CA ASP A 189 -4.91 10.61 -5.97
C ASP A 189 -3.46 11.11 -5.99
N ASN A 190 -3.23 12.27 -6.60
CA ASN A 190 -1.89 12.85 -6.72
C ASN A 190 -1.55 13.78 -5.53
N GLY A 191 -2.49 14.02 -4.61
CA GLY A 191 -2.26 14.82 -3.40
C GLY A 191 -2.26 16.34 -3.62
N ASP A 192 -2.58 16.80 -4.83
CA ASP A 192 -2.60 18.20 -5.25
C ASP A 192 -3.98 18.66 -5.76
N GLY A 193 -5.03 17.84 -5.55
CA GLY A 193 -6.37 18.09 -6.06
C GLY A 193 -6.68 17.48 -7.44
N SER A 194 -5.67 16.87 -8.06
CA SER A 194 -5.84 16.07 -9.28
C SER A 194 -5.79 14.57 -9.00
N ARG A 195 -6.21 13.77 -9.98
CA ARG A 195 -6.10 12.31 -9.96
C ARG A 195 -5.53 11.76 -11.25
N GLN A 196 -4.67 10.76 -11.16
CA GLN A 196 -4.12 10.05 -12.31
C GLN A 196 -4.99 8.85 -12.67
N PHE A 197 -5.64 8.91 -13.82
CA PHE A 197 -6.28 7.76 -14.45
C PHE A 197 -5.26 6.99 -15.26
N VAL A 198 -5.11 5.70 -15.01
CA VAL A 198 -4.23 4.82 -15.78
C VAL A 198 -5.05 3.63 -16.21
N TRP A 199 -5.09 3.35 -17.50
CA TRP A 199 -5.79 2.19 -18.03
C TRP A 199 -5.00 1.60 -19.18
N ALA A 200 -4.83 0.29 -19.21
CA ALA A 200 -4.34 -0.40 -20.40
C ALA A 200 -5.54 -1.14 -21.00
N PRO A 201 -6.14 -0.65 -22.10
CA PRO A 201 -7.29 -1.31 -22.69
C PRO A 201 -6.88 -2.68 -23.22
N ALA A 202 -7.69 -3.69 -22.90
CA ALA A 202 -7.51 -5.04 -23.39
C ALA A 202 -7.79 -5.11 -24.90
N ALA A 203 -7.33 -6.18 -25.53
CA ALA A 203 -7.47 -6.42 -26.97
C ALA A 203 -8.94 -6.42 -27.47
N ASP A 204 -9.87 -6.70 -26.57
CA ASP A 204 -11.31 -6.78 -26.82
C ASP A 204 -12.09 -5.53 -26.37
N ALA A 205 -11.40 -4.50 -25.87
CA ALA A 205 -12.03 -3.26 -25.45
C ALA A 205 -12.74 -2.61 -26.65
N ALA A 206 -13.93 -2.06 -26.42
CA ALA A 206 -14.71 -1.44 -27.48
C ALA A 206 -13.88 -0.34 -28.17
N ALA A 207 -13.87 -0.36 -29.51
CA ALA A 207 -13.12 0.59 -30.36
C ALA A 207 -13.34 2.06 -29.98
N GLU A 208 -14.45 2.37 -29.31
CA GLU A 208 -14.66 3.62 -28.57
C GLU A 208 -15.19 3.28 -27.17
N THR A 209 -14.48 3.73 -26.13
CA THR A 209 -14.90 3.59 -24.72
C THR A 209 -15.17 4.96 -24.12
N ARG A 210 -16.35 5.18 -23.53
CA ARG A 210 -16.69 6.47 -22.90
C ARG A 210 -16.35 6.45 -21.41
N LEU A 211 -15.50 7.37 -20.97
CA LEU A 211 -15.12 7.55 -19.57
C LEU A 211 -15.76 8.83 -19.05
N THR A 212 -16.57 8.72 -17.99
CA THR A 212 -17.23 9.88 -17.37
C THR A 212 -16.56 10.21 -16.04
N PHE A 213 -15.95 11.39 -15.96
CA PHE A 213 -15.40 11.97 -14.74
C PHE A 213 -16.42 12.90 -14.09
N VAL A 214 -16.44 12.90 -12.75
CA VAL A 214 -17.32 13.72 -11.94
C VAL A 214 -16.50 14.49 -10.93
N ALA A 215 -16.59 15.82 -11.00
CA ALA A 215 -16.04 16.74 -10.03
C ALA A 215 -17.18 17.19 -9.10
N THR A 216 -17.00 17.02 -7.80
CA THR A 216 -17.95 17.48 -6.77
C THR A 216 -17.40 18.71 -6.08
N ASP A 217 -18.25 19.70 -5.96
CA ASP A 217 -17.96 20.95 -5.26
C ASP A 217 -17.58 20.66 -3.81
N ALA A 218 -16.49 21.29 -3.36
CA ALA A 218 -15.97 21.06 -2.02
C ALA A 218 -16.88 21.65 -0.92
N PHE A 219 -17.70 22.66 -1.25
CA PHE A 219 -18.61 23.36 -0.35
C PHE A 219 -20.01 22.74 -0.30
N ASP A 220 -20.50 22.22 -1.43
CA ASP A 220 -21.78 21.50 -1.56
C ASP A 220 -21.63 20.25 -2.46
N PRO A 221 -21.43 19.04 -1.89
CA PRO A 221 -21.27 17.81 -2.67
C PRO A 221 -22.46 17.42 -3.56
N THR A 222 -23.61 18.10 -3.44
CA THR A 222 -24.77 17.92 -4.33
C THR A 222 -24.63 18.72 -5.63
N VAL A 223 -23.66 19.64 -5.68
CA VAL A 223 -23.25 20.39 -6.87
C VAL A 223 -22.10 19.62 -7.52
N GLU A 224 -22.39 18.98 -8.65
CA GLU A 224 -21.39 18.22 -9.42
C GLU A 224 -21.33 18.70 -10.87
N THR A 225 -20.13 18.67 -11.44
CA THR A 225 -19.89 18.81 -12.87
C THR A 225 -19.39 17.49 -13.43
N ARG A 226 -19.85 17.14 -14.62
CA ARG A 226 -19.48 15.89 -15.29
C ARG A 226 -18.78 16.22 -16.60
N ALA A 227 -17.68 15.53 -16.87
CA ALA A 227 -17.01 15.54 -18.16
C ALA A 227 -16.95 14.10 -18.68
N THR A 228 -17.28 13.89 -19.95
CA THR A 228 -17.17 12.57 -20.58
C THR A 228 -16.19 12.67 -21.73
N ILE A 229 -15.22 11.77 -21.75
CA ILE A 229 -14.30 11.60 -22.87
C ILE A 229 -14.60 10.29 -23.58
N THR A 230 -14.39 10.26 -24.88
CA THR A 230 -14.37 9.05 -25.71
C THR A 230 -12.90 8.66 -25.91
N LEU A 231 -12.52 7.47 -25.46
CA LEU A 231 -11.23 6.86 -25.75
C LEU A 231 -11.37 5.94 -26.97
N THR A 232 -10.77 6.33 -28.09
CA THR A 232 -10.72 5.52 -29.32
C THR A 232 -9.53 4.56 -29.27
N ILE A 233 -9.77 3.28 -29.49
CA ILE A 233 -8.75 2.23 -29.41
C ILE A 233 -8.38 1.82 -30.84
N GLY A 234 -7.14 2.10 -31.24
CA GLY A 234 -6.62 1.86 -32.59
C GLY A 234 -6.11 0.43 -32.81
N THR A 235 -6.30 -0.11 -34.02
CA THR A 235 -6.03 -1.52 -34.40
C THR A 235 -4.70 -1.77 -35.13
N ASP A 236 -3.81 -0.79 -35.24
CA ASP A 236 -2.57 -0.97 -36.01
C ASP A 236 -1.40 -1.47 -35.12
N GLU A 237 -0.74 -2.53 -35.60
CA GLU A 237 0.47 -3.10 -34.99
C GLU A 237 1.63 -2.09 -34.93
N PRO A 238 2.53 -2.18 -33.94
CA PRO A 238 3.78 -1.45 -33.98
C PRO A 238 4.68 -2.06 -35.07
N GLU A 239 4.77 -1.42 -36.23
CA GLU A 239 5.76 -1.80 -37.24
C GLU A 239 7.19 -1.66 -36.68
N THR A 240 8.00 -2.69 -36.93
CA THR A 240 9.43 -2.73 -36.64
C THR A 240 10.17 -1.54 -37.28
N GLU A 241 11.06 -0.89 -36.51
CA GLU A 241 11.73 0.35 -36.90
C GLU A 241 12.29 0.41 -38.32
N PRO A 242 12.04 1.54 -38.99
CA PRO A 242 13.13 2.28 -39.61
C PRO A 242 13.01 3.78 -39.33
N GLY A 243 13.79 4.30 -38.37
CA GLY A 243 13.93 5.74 -38.13
C GLY A 243 12.69 6.37 -37.50
N ILE A 244 12.83 6.83 -36.25
CA ILE A 244 11.73 7.44 -35.52
C ILE A 244 11.44 8.82 -36.14
N GLU A 245 10.49 8.88 -37.07
CA GLU A 245 10.01 10.13 -37.65
C GLU A 245 9.02 10.81 -36.70
N THR A 246 9.15 12.13 -36.56
CA THR A 246 8.15 13.01 -35.99
C THR A 246 6.92 12.99 -36.90
N ASP A 247 5.82 12.38 -36.46
CA ASP A 247 4.58 12.37 -37.24
C ASP A 247 3.61 13.46 -36.74
N THR A 248 3.03 14.18 -37.69
CA THR A 248 1.96 15.14 -37.45
C THR A 248 0.71 14.59 -38.09
N GLU A 249 -0.22 14.11 -37.28
CA GLU A 249 -1.52 13.65 -37.76
C GLU A 249 -2.51 14.81 -37.74
N THR A 250 -2.85 15.30 -38.94
CA THR A 250 -3.94 16.27 -39.14
C THR A 250 -5.03 15.62 -40.02
N PRO A 251 -6.29 15.52 -39.56
CA PRO A 251 -7.39 15.01 -40.37
C PRO A 251 -7.56 15.82 -41.67
N PRO A 252 -8.05 15.20 -42.76
CA PRO A 252 -8.34 15.93 -43.99
C PRO A 252 -9.46 16.97 -43.76
N ASP A 253 -9.25 18.16 -44.31
CA ASP A 253 -10.15 19.33 -44.27
C ASP A 253 -11.54 18.98 -44.86
N ASP A 254 -12.54 18.62 -44.04
CA ASP A 254 -13.92 18.35 -44.50
C ASP A 254 -14.71 19.65 -44.69
N THR A 255 -14.32 20.42 -45.70
CA THR A 255 -14.89 21.75 -45.97
C THR A 255 -16.25 21.67 -46.65
N SER A 256 -17.30 21.44 -45.86
CA SER A 256 -18.68 21.80 -46.24
C SER A 256 -19.24 23.01 -45.49
N ASP A 257 -18.64 23.38 -44.34
CA ASP A 257 -19.02 24.51 -43.49
C ASP A 257 -17.92 25.57 -43.28
N GLY A 258 -16.66 25.23 -43.58
CA GLY A 258 -15.51 26.14 -43.49
C GLY A 258 -14.74 26.09 -42.18
N ASN A 259 -14.98 25.07 -41.34
CA ASN A 259 -14.17 24.79 -40.16
C ASN A 259 -12.96 23.89 -40.50
N SER A 260 -11.82 24.10 -39.84
CA SER A 260 -10.56 23.40 -40.15
C SER A 260 -9.82 23.04 -38.86
N PRO A 261 -9.07 21.92 -38.80
CA PRO A 261 -8.36 21.54 -37.59
C PRO A 261 -7.26 22.55 -37.20
N PRO A 262 -7.03 22.76 -35.89
CA PRO A 262 -5.93 23.59 -35.40
C PRO A 262 -4.56 23.09 -35.86
N GLU A 263 -3.61 23.99 -35.97
CA GLU A 263 -2.20 23.72 -36.26
C GLU A 263 -1.35 23.91 -35.00
N LEU A 264 -0.35 23.04 -34.79
CA LEU A 264 0.69 23.23 -33.78
C LEU A 264 1.89 23.91 -34.45
N ILE A 265 2.23 25.11 -34.00
CA ILE A 265 3.27 25.94 -34.62
C ILE A 265 4.57 25.82 -33.80
N ASP A 266 5.70 25.69 -34.51
CA ASP A 266 7.06 25.75 -33.95
C ASP A 266 7.34 24.73 -32.82
N LEU A 267 6.63 23.61 -32.84
CA LEU A 267 6.86 22.49 -31.92
C LEU A 267 7.89 21.54 -32.55
N GLU A 268 9.09 21.48 -31.97
CA GLU A 268 10.19 20.63 -32.44
C GLU A 268 10.61 19.64 -31.35
N ASP A 269 11.39 18.61 -31.71
CA ASP A 269 12.07 17.74 -30.74
C ASP A 269 12.85 18.58 -29.72
N GLN A 270 12.73 18.21 -28.45
CA GLN A 270 13.26 18.94 -27.33
C GLN A 270 14.42 18.22 -26.68
N PHE A 271 15.29 19.00 -26.07
CA PHE A 271 16.46 18.52 -25.37
C PHE A 271 16.52 19.13 -23.97
N ALA A 272 16.73 18.29 -22.96
CA ALA A 272 16.88 18.70 -21.58
C ALA A 272 18.13 18.06 -20.97
N TYR A 273 18.82 18.81 -20.11
CA TYR A 273 19.85 18.22 -19.26
C TYR A 273 19.22 17.70 -17.97
N LEU A 274 19.72 16.55 -17.52
CA LEU A 274 19.32 15.93 -16.27
C LEU A 274 19.38 16.93 -15.09
N GLY A 275 18.32 16.98 -14.28
CA GLY A 275 18.23 17.82 -13.08
C GLY A 275 18.13 19.32 -13.33
N THR A 276 17.97 19.75 -14.58
CA THR A 276 17.77 21.17 -14.92
C THR A 276 16.29 21.48 -15.14
N ASP A 277 15.86 22.67 -14.73
CA ASP A 277 14.52 23.16 -15.07
C ASP A 277 14.43 23.39 -16.58
N PHE A 278 13.64 22.56 -17.24
CA PHE A 278 13.38 22.59 -18.66
C PHE A 278 11.94 23.04 -18.91
N GLU A 279 11.75 24.07 -19.73
CA GLU A 279 10.43 24.54 -20.12
C GLU A 279 10.36 24.93 -21.60
N PHE A 280 9.22 24.68 -22.23
CA PHE A 280 8.89 25.20 -23.56
C PHE A 280 7.40 25.52 -23.67
N VAL A 281 7.06 26.48 -24.52
CA VAL A 281 5.68 26.95 -24.71
C VAL A 281 5.11 26.34 -25.98
N VAL A 282 3.95 25.70 -25.86
CA VAL A 282 3.16 25.19 -26.98
C VAL A 282 2.19 26.27 -27.43
N THR A 283 2.30 26.64 -28.70
CA THR A 283 1.44 27.65 -29.33
C THR A 283 0.58 26.99 -30.41
N PRO A 284 -0.74 26.87 -30.21
CA PRO A 284 -1.63 26.41 -31.25
C PRO A 284 -2.09 27.59 -32.11
N PHE A 285 -2.48 27.31 -33.34
CA PHE A 285 -3.06 28.30 -34.24
C PHE A 285 -4.27 27.70 -34.93
N ASP A 286 -5.37 28.43 -34.92
CA ASP A 286 -6.57 28.01 -35.62
C ASP A 286 -6.91 28.96 -36.77
N ASN A 287 -7.17 28.38 -37.94
CA ASN A 287 -7.49 29.13 -39.16
C ASN A 287 -8.90 29.74 -39.10
N ASP A 288 -9.77 29.20 -38.25
CA ASP A 288 -11.13 29.68 -37.97
C ASP A 288 -11.15 30.94 -37.06
N GLY A 289 -10.05 31.25 -36.37
CA GLY A 289 -9.90 32.34 -35.42
C GLY A 289 -10.39 32.03 -33.99
N THR A 290 -10.61 30.76 -33.66
CA THR A 290 -10.92 30.29 -32.30
C THR A 290 -9.64 30.02 -31.50
N VAL A 291 -9.79 29.67 -30.21
CA VAL A 291 -8.66 29.33 -29.33
C VAL A 291 -8.71 27.82 -29.08
N PRO A 292 -7.78 27.05 -29.67
CA PRO A 292 -7.76 25.59 -29.51
C PRO A 292 -7.58 25.15 -28.07
N GLY A 293 -8.20 24.03 -27.71
CA GLY A 293 -7.84 23.28 -26.51
C GLY A 293 -6.48 22.61 -26.67
N LEU A 294 -5.68 22.55 -25.61
CA LEU A 294 -4.39 21.88 -25.59
C LEU A 294 -4.29 20.89 -24.45
N TYR A 295 -3.86 19.67 -24.76
CA TYR A 295 -3.43 18.68 -23.76
C TYR A 295 -2.23 17.88 -24.27
N ILE A 296 -1.65 17.09 -23.38
CA ILE A 296 -0.45 16.29 -23.63
C ILE A 296 -0.70 14.85 -23.21
N GLU A 297 -0.35 13.90 -24.08
CA GLU A 297 -0.32 12.47 -23.79
C GLU A 297 1.14 12.06 -23.48
N GLY A 298 1.32 11.13 -22.54
CA GLY A 298 2.65 10.63 -22.17
C GLY A 298 3.49 11.58 -21.31
N LEU A 299 2.87 12.48 -20.54
CA LEU A 299 3.55 13.44 -19.67
C LEU A 299 4.55 12.72 -18.72
N PRO A 300 5.85 13.07 -18.73
CA PRO A 300 6.84 12.47 -17.84
C PRO A 300 6.50 12.68 -16.35
N VAL A 301 6.98 11.78 -15.49
CA VAL A 301 6.77 11.89 -14.04
C VAL A 301 7.42 13.19 -13.53
N GLY A 302 6.64 14.00 -12.79
CA GLY A 302 7.10 15.28 -12.27
C GLY A 302 7.05 16.45 -13.27
N ALA A 303 6.64 16.24 -14.52
CA ALA A 303 6.38 17.32 -15.47
C ALA A 303 4.99 17.95 -15.25
N SER A 304 4.84 19.22 -15.62
CA SER A 304 3.56 19.94 -15.68
C SER A 304 3.32 20.51 -17.08
N PHE A 305 2.05 20.77 -17.40
CA PHE A 305 1.63 21.39 -18.65
C PHE A 305 0.59 22.47 -18.36
N ASP A 306 1.10 23.65 -18.01
CA ASP A 306 0.35 24.70 -17.34
C ASP A 306 -0.31 25.64 -18.34
N ASP A 307 -1.57 26.01 -18.10
CA ASP A 307 -2.28 26.99 -18.92
C ASP A 307 -1.76 28.40 -18.67
N ASN A 308 -1.40 29.11 -19.74
CA ASN A 308 -0.96 30.51 -19.67
C ASN A 308 -2.14 31.49 -19.74
N HIS A 309 -3.38 31.00 -19.94
CA HIS A 309 -4.61 31.77 -20.07
C HIS A 309 -4.61 32.77 -21.23
N ASP A 310 -3.79 32.53 -22.25
CA ASP A 310 -3.70 33.32 -23.47
C ASP A 310 -3.83 32.47 -24.74
N GLY A 311 -4.26 31.21 -24.59
CA GLY A 311 -4.36 30.21 -25.66
C GLY A 311 -3.11 29.36 -25.85
N THR A 312 -2.04 29.62 -25.08
CA THR A 312 -0.84 28.78 -25.05
C THR A 312 -0.72 27.99 -23.75
N ARG A 313 0.10 26.94 -23.74
CA ARG A 313 0.45 26.19 -22.53
C ARG A 313 1.96 26.03 -22.39
N THR A 314 2.46 26.03 -21.17
CA THR A 314 3.88 25.84 -20.87
C THR A 314 4.13 24.44 -20.33
N PHE A 315 4.95 23.65 -21.03
CA PHE A 315 5.52 22.43 -20.48
C PHE A 315 6.65 22.80 -19.52
N ARG A 316 6.66 22.23 -18.31
CA ARG A 316 7.75 22.39 -17.34
C ARG A 316 8.16 21.04 -16.81
N TRP A 317 9.45 20.80 -16.66
CA TRP A 317 9.98 19.53 -16.19
C TRP A 317 11.40 19.66 -15.67
N SER A 318 11.74 18.90 -14.64
CA SER A 318 13.11 18.78 -14.15
C SER A 318 13.48 17.29 -14.16
N PRO A 319 14.11 16.78 -15.24
CA PRO A 319 14.30 15.35 -15.44
C PRO A 319 15.12 14.71 -14.31
N LEU A 320 14.71 13.52 -13.87
CA LEU A 320 15.43 12.69 -12.89
C LEU A 320 16.21 11.58 -13.60
N PRO A 321 17.14 10.88 -12.92
CA PRO A 321 17.94 9.82 -13.55
C PRO A 321 17.14 8.71 -14.22
N ALA A 322 15.91 8.44 -13.76
CA ALA A 322 15.00 7.49 -14.39
C ALA A 322 14.54 7.92 -15.80
N ASP A 323 14.68 9.21 -16.13
CA ASP A 323 14.24 9.82 -17.39
C ASP A 323 15.37 9.91 -18.45
N LEU A 324 16.57 9.43 -18.13
CA LEU A 324 17.71 9.44 -19.06
C LEU A 324 17.41 8.67 -20.35
N GLY A 325 17.75 9.28 -21.49
CA GLY A 325 17.49 8.72 -22.81
C GLY A 325 16.37 9.47 -23.52
N GLU A 326 15.66 8.76 -24.41
CA GLU A 326 14.61 9.36 -25.23
C GLU A 326 13.24 8.93 -24.72
N THR A 327 12.35 9.91 -24.54
CA THR A 327 10.92 9.70 -24.29
C THR A 327 10.12 10.48 -25.33
N VAL A 328 8.97 9.97 -25.74
CA VAL A 328 8.08 10.68 -26.67
C VAL A 328 6.86 11.16 -25.90
N ILE A 329 6.54 12.43 -26.06
CA ILE A 329 5.26 13.01 -25.65
C ILE A 329 4.44 13.30 -26.92
N THR A 330 3.12 13.31 -26.80
CA THR A 330 2.25 13.72 -27.90
C THR A 330 1.43 14.93 -27.47
N VAL A 331 1.62 16.05 -28.15
CA VAL A 331 0.84 17.27 -27.93
C VAL A 331 -0.38 17.22 -28.84
N VAL A 332 -1.55 17.47 -28.26
CA VAL A 332 -2.82 17.44 -28.99
C VAL A 332 -3.49 18.81 -28.92
N ALA A 333 -3.71 19.42 -30.08
CA ALA A 333 -4.53 20.61 -30.25
C ALA A 333 -5.92 20.21 -30.75
N VAL A 334 -6.97 20.67 -30.07
CA VAL A 334 -8.37 20.35 -30.36
C VAL A 334 -9.12 21.62 -30.71
N ASP A 335 -9.85 21.58 -31.82
CA ASP A 335 -10.72 22.67 -32.27
C ASP A 335 -11.76 23.03 -31.20
N ALA A 336 -12.07 24.32 -31.08
CA ALA A 336 -12.95 24.83 -30.05
C ALA A 336 -14.44 24.57 -30.31
N GLU A 337 -14.84 24.38 -31.57
CA GLU A 337 -16.22 24.18 -32.02
C GLU A 337 -16.52 22.71 -32.38
N ASP A 338 -15.53 21.95 -32.85
CA ASP A 338 -15.64 20.53 -33.18
C ASP A 338 -14.47 19.69 -32.65
N SER A 339 -14.69 19.05 -31.50
CA SER A 339 -13.69 18.17 -30.86
C SER A 339 -13.15 17.00 -31.71
N SER A 340 -13.80 16.66 -32.84
CA SER A 340 -13.28 15.65 -33.77
C SER A 340 -12.14 16.18 -34.65
N LEU A 341 -12.08 17.50 -34.86
CA LEU A 341 -10.99 18.18 -35.54
C LEU A 341 -9.87 18.45 -34.53
N ARG A 342 -8.79 17.68 -34.66
CA ARG A 342 -7.62 17.79 -33.79
C ARG A 342 -6.34 17.51 -34.55
N THR A 343 -5.26 18.17 -34.16
CA THR A 343 -3.93 17.87 -34.64
C THR A 343 -3.13 17.24 -33.52
N ARG A 344 -2.51 16.10 -33.80
CA ARG A 344 -1.56 15.43 -32.91
C ARG A 344 -0.17 15.64 -33.46
N GLN A 345 0.76 16.02 -32.58
CA GLN A 345 2.17 16.06 -32.94
C GLN A 345 3.00 15.41 -31.83
N SER A 346 3.76 14.40 -32.22
CA SER A 346 4.70 13.75 -31.32
C SER A 346 6.01 14.54 -31.26
N VAL A 347 6.52 14.70 -30.05
CA VAL A 347 7.76 15.42 -29.73
C VAL A 347 8.66 14.47 -28.96
N ARG A 348 9.89 14.29 -29.46
CA ARG A 348 10.91 13.58 -28.71
C ARG A 348 11.49 14.51 -27.64
N LEU A 349 11.48 14.05 -26.40
CA LEU A 349 12.26 14.61 -25.32
C LEU A 349 13.53 13.78 -25.17
N THR A 350 14.68 14.38 -25.43
CA THR A 350 15.99 13.74 -25.21
C THR A 350 16.59 14.28 -23.93
N VAL A 351 16.83 13.40 -22.96
CA VAL A 351 17.48 13.74 -21.69
C VAL A 351 18.88 13.16 -21.66
N GLU A 352 19.86 14.05 -21.51
CA GLU A 352 21.26 13.67 -21.37
C GLU A 352 21.87 14.21 -20.08
N ARG A 353 23.02 13.64 -19.69
CA ARG A 353 23.85 14.20 -18.62
C ARG A 353 24.65 15.37 -19.19
N ASP A 354 24.67 16.49 -18.47
CA ASP A 354 25.61 17.57 -18.76
C ASP A 354 27.01 17.15 -18.26
N GLU A 355 27.91 16.77 -19.17
CA GLU A 355 29.29 16.39 -18.81
C GLU A 355 30.10 17.57 -18.24
N GLU A 356 29.73 18.82 -18.55
CA GLU A 356 30.41 20.02 -18.06
C GLU A 356 29.87 20.47 -16.70
N ASN A 357 28.59 20.22 -16.41
CA ASN A 357 27.93 20.54 -15.14
C ASN A 357 27.05 19.37 -14.63
N PRO A 358 27.65 18.25 -14.19
CA PRO A 358 26.87 17.13 -13.68
C PRO A 358 26.06 17.55 -12.45
N VAL A 359 24.75 17.27 -12.48
CA VAL A 359 23.88 17.40 -11.31
C VAL A 359 24.07 16.16 -10.45
N ASN A 360 24.30 16.37 -9.16
CA ASN A 360 24.41 15.32 -8.16
C ASN A 360 23.11 15.30 -7.34
N PHE A 361 22.46 14.14 -7.25
CA PHE A 361 21.17 13.95 -6.62
C PHE A 361 21.33 13.45 -5.19
N GLU A 362 20.34 13.73 -4.33
CA GLU A 362 20.35 13.22 -2.96
C GLU A 362 20.08 11.69 -2.98
N PRO A 363 20.85 10.88 -2.22
CA PRO A 363 20.57 9.46 -2.10
C PRO A 363 19.28 9.20 -1.32
N HIS A 364 18.87 7.94 -1.20
CA HIS A 364 17.67 7.53 -0.45
C HIS A 364 17.92 6.29 0.41
N VAL A 365 17.18 6.20 1.52
CA VAL A 365 17.15 5.01 2.38
C VAL A 365 15.89 4.18 2.13
N ASN A 366 16.09 2.99 1.59
CA ASN A 366 15.06 2.01 1.24
C ASN A 366 15.18 0.71 2.04
N GLY A 367 14.21 -0.21 1.86
CA GLY A 367 14.21 -1.53 2.49
C GLY A 367 13.74 -1.58 3.95
N ILE A 368 13.56 -0.41 4.59
CA ILE A 368 13.18 -0.34 6.01
C ILE A 368 11.66 -0.21 6.23
N VAL A 369 11.18 -0.82 7.30
CA VAL A 369 9.76 -0.84 7.73
C VAL A 369 9.67 -0.53 9.23
N ASN A 370 8.46 -0.33 9.74
CA ASN A 370 8.19 -0.21 11.18
C ASN A 370 7.73 -1.56 11.75
N PRO A 371 8.64 -2.46 12.21
CA PRO A 371 8.28 -3.79 12.68
C PRO A 371 7.74 -3.77 14.11
N ILE A 372 6.98 -4.82 14.43
CA ILE A 372 6.70 -5.24 15.79
C ILE A 372 7.45 -6.55 16.04
N ILE A 373 8.27 -6.60 17.08
CA ILE A 373 9.06 -7.78 17.43
C ILE A 373 8.75 -8.18 18.86
N ARG A 374 8.70 -9.47 19.12
CA ARG A 374 8.52 -9.99 20.48
C ARG A 374 9.86 -9.87 21.21
N VAL A 375 9.82 -9.44 22.47
CA VAL A 375 11.03 -9.39 23.29
C VAL A 375 11.69 -10.76 23.39
N GLY A 376 13.02 -10.80 23.21
CA GLY A 376 13.81 -12.02 23.12
C GLY A 376 14.05 -12.50 21.69
N ASP A 377 13.24 -12.05 20.72
CA ASP A 377 13.50 -12.27 19.30
C ASP A 377 14.58 -11.31 18.79
N THR A 378 15.19 -11.66 17.66
CA THR A 378 16.18 -10.80 16.98
C THR A 378 15.55 -10.08 15.79
N LEU A 379 15.56 -8.74 15.81
CA LEU A 379 15.25 -7.95 14.62
C LEU A 379 16.36 -8.13 13.58
N ASN A 380 15.99 -8.56 12.38
CA ASN A 380 16.87 -8.60 11.21
C ASN A 380 16.24 -7.76 10.10
N GLN A 381 16.68 -6.51 9.95
CA GLN A 381 16.13 -5.61 8.93
C GLN A 381 17.20 -5.19 7.93
N THR A 382 16.93 -5.49 6.66
CA THR A 382 17.77 -5.02 5.55
C THR A 382 17.50 -3.54 5.29
N VAL A 383 18.58 -2.76 5.23
CA VAL A 383 18.60 -1.33 4.93
C VAL A 383 19.39 -1.18 3.64
N ARG A 384 18.81 -0.51 2.64
CA ARG A 384 19.44 -0.30 1.34
C ARG A 384 19.61 1.18 1.07
N GLY A 385 20.82 1.58 0.72
CA GLY A 385 21.10 2.92 0.20
C GLY A 385 20.91 2.90 -1.30
N VAL A 386 20.18 3.85 -1.86
CA VAL A 386 20.00 3.96 -3.31
C VAL A 386 20.33 5.38 -3.71
N ASP A 387 21.30 5.55 -4.59
CA ASP A 387 21.60 6.83 -5.18
C ASP A 387 21.03 6.92 -6.60
N PRO A 388 20.22 7.93 -6.93
CA PRO A 388 19.78 8.18 -8.29
C PRO A 388 20.95 8.32 -9.29
N ASP A 389 22.15 8.72 -8.85
CA ASP A 389 23.32 8.82 -9.73
C ASP A 389 23.97 7.48 -10.10
N GLY A 390 23.59 6.40 -9.41
CA GLY A 390 24.03 5.03 -9.69
C GLY A 390 25.35 4.64 -9.02
N ASP A 391 25.94 5.55 -8.23
CA ASP A 391 26.94 5.21 -7.23
C ASP A 391 26.28 4.61 -5.97
N ILE A 392 27.12 4.11 -5.06
CA ILE A 392 26.66 3.41 -3.86
C ILE A 392 26.85 4.34 -2.67
N PRO A 393 25.76 4.83 -2.05
CA PRO A 393 25.88 5.76 -0.94
C PRO A 393 26.37 5.03 0.31
N GLU A 394 27.10 5.75 1.17
CA GLU A 394 27.49 5.24 2.48
C GLU A 394 26.29 5.25 3.42
N LEU A 395 25.88 4.08 3.91
CA LEU A 395 24.84 3.97 4.93
C LEU A 395 25.42 4.07 6.34
N VAL A 396 24.84 4.96 7.13
CA VAL A 396 25.20 5.19 8.52
C VAL A 396 23.97 4.99 9.41
N ALA A 397 24.12 4.16 10.44
CA ALA A 397 23.17 4.10 11.54
C ALA A 397 23.46 5.25 12.52
N VAL A 398 22.55 6.21 12.60
CA VAL A 398 22.73 7.45 13.39
C VAL A 398 22.31 7.20 14.84
N ASP A 399 21.07 6.72 15.02
CA ASP A 399 20.49 6.42 16.32
C ASP A 399 20.00 4.98 16.31
N ILE A 400 20.78 4.05 16.87
CA ILE A 400 20.37 2.66 17.09
C ILE A 400 20.69 2.23 18.53
N PRO A 401 19.98 1.24 19.09
CA PRO A 401 20.30 0.69 20.41
C PRO A 401 21.74 0.24 20.50
N ALA A 402 22.37 0.43 21.67
CA ALA A 402 23.76 0.03 21.88
C ALA A 402 23.99 -1.50 21.77
N SER A 403 22.93 -2.30 21.91
CA SER A 403 22.96 -3.75 21.69
C SER A 403 22.74 -4.15 20.22
N ALA A 404 22.34 -3.22 19.36
CA ALA A 404 22.17 -3.47 17.93
C ALA A 404 23.51 -3.40 17.18
N SER A 405 23.57 -4.11 16.07
CA SER A 405 24.69 -4.10 15.12
C SER A 405 24.19 -3.69 13.74
N PHE A 406 24.96 -2.88 13.03
CA PHE A 406 24.66 -2.48 11.66
C PHE A 406 25.80 -2.96 10.76
N ILE A 407 25.55 -4.01 9.99
CA ILE A 407 26.58 -4.80 9.30
C ILE A 407 26.44 -4.57 7.80
N HIS A 408 27.56 -4.28 7.12
CA HIS A 408 27.58 -4.17 5.66
C HIS A 408 27.59 -5.56 5.01
N ASP A 409 26.59 -5.86 4.19
CA ASP A 409 26.43 -7.16 3.52
C ASP A 409 27.10 -7.19 2.13
N GLY A 410 27.71 -6.07 1.72
CA GLY A 410 28.28 -5.84 0.41
C GLY A 410 27.35 -5.04 -0.50
N GLY A 411 27.93 -4.41 -1.52
CA GLY A 411 27.20 -3.51 -2.41
C GLY A 411 26.55 -2.36 -1.61
N ASP A 412 25.25 -2.16 -1.84
CA ASP A 412 24.44 -1.08 -1.30
C ASP A 412 23.52 -1.52 -0.15
N THR A 413 23.75 -2.71 0.41
CA THR A 413 22.90 -3.33 1.45
C THR A 413 23.61 -3.51 2.79
N TYR A 414 22.91 -3.17 3.86
CA TYR A 414 23.31 -3.38 5.24
C TYR A 414 22.20 -4.09 6.01
N THR A 415 22.55 -4.86 7.03
CA THR A 415 21.59 -5.49 7.92
C THR A 415 21.70 -4.90 9.32
N LEU A 416 20.58 -4.37 9.81
CA LEU A 416 20.38 -4.08 11.23
C LEU A 416 20.05 -5.40 11.93
N ILE A 417 20.89 -5.80 12.88
CA ILE A 417 20.68 -6.94 13.77
C ILE A 417 20.50 -6.41 15.18
N TRP A 418 19.33 -6.61 15.79
CA TRP A 418 19.08 -6.19 17.18
C TRP A 418 18.46 -7.32 18.01
N PRO A 419 19.25 -8.02 18.84
CA PRO A 419 18.74 -9.00 19.79
C PRO A 419 18.10 -8.31 20.99
N THR A 420 16.78 -8.38 21.09
CA THR A 420 16.00 -7.63 22.09
C THR A 420 16.02 -8.25 23.47
N GLN A 421 15.89 -7.41 24.51
CA GLN A 421 15.85 -7.80 25.91
C GLN A 421 14.66 -7.15 26.63
N GLN A 422 14.34 -7.62 27.84
CA GLN A 422 13.19 -7.11 28.63
C GLN A 422 13.18 -5.59 28.81
N SER A 423 14.35 -4.96 28.89
CA SER A 423 14.49 -3.50 29.02
C SER A 423 14.10 -2.73 27.75
N ASP A 424 14.00 -3.42 26.61
CA ASP A 424 13.79 -2.81 25.30
C ASP A 424 12.30 -2.69 24.94
N ILE A 425 11.40 -3.25 25.77
CA ILE A 425 9.95 -3.19 25.57
C ILE A 425 9.48 -1.74 25.41
N GLY A 426 8.67 -1.51 24.38
CA GLY A 426 8.17 -0.20 23.97
C GLY A 426 8.63 0.19 22.57
N ASP A 427 8.39 1.44 22.22
CA ASP A 427 8.74 1.99 20.91
C ASP A 427 10.16 2.57 20.93
N THR A 428 11.01 2.06 20.05
CA THR A 428 12.37 2.57 19.81
C THR A 428 12.45 3.21 18.43
N ARG A 429 12.79 4.49 18.38
CA ARG A 429 13.06 5.19 17.12
C ARG A 429 14.49 4.93 16.68
N MET A 430 14.66 4.60 15.40
CA MET A 430 15.98 4.37 14.80
C MET A 430 16.14 5.20 13.54
N THR A 431 17.27 5.87 13.39
CA THR A 431 17.55 6.75 12.24
C THR A 431 18.71 6.20 11.42
N PHE A 432 18.49 6.09 10.12
CA PHE A 432 19.50 5.73 9.14
C PHE A 432 19.72 6.88 8.18
N ARG A 433 20.97 7.09 7.79
CA ARG A 433 21.39 8.11 6.83
C ARG A 433 22.06 7.44 5.65
N ALA A 434 21.62 7.75 4.43
CA ALA A 434 22.39 7.50 3.22
C ALA A 434 23.17 8.78 2.90
N VAL A 435 24.49 8.70 2.82
CA VAL A 435 25.38 9.80 2.46
C VAL A 435 25.90 9.55 1.05
N ASP A 436 25.80 10.54 0.18
CA ASP A 436 26.25 10.46 -1.20
C ASP A 436 27.76 10.16 -1.27
N ALA A 437 28.17 9.35 -2.25
CA ALA A 437 29.54 8.87 -2.30
C ALA A 437 30.55 9.94 -2.79
N THR A 438 30.05 11.00 -3.42
CA THR A 438 30.85 12.08 -4.03
C THR A 438 30.68 13.43 -3.34
N ASP A 439 29.54 13.68 -2.68
CA ASP A 439 29.27 14.89 -1.90
C ASP A 439 28.69 14.57 -0.50
N PRO A 440 29.51 14.58 0.58
CA PRO A 440 29.04 14.22 1.92
C PRO A 440 28.01 15.20 2.53
N GLU A 441 27.76 16.36 1.91
CA GLU A 441 26.69 17.27 2.33
C GLU A 441 25.32 16.90 1.73
N LEU A 442 25.28 16.05 0.68
CA LEU A 442 24.06 15.43 0.17
C LEU A 442 23.80 14.12 0.92
N PHE A 443 22.73 14.11 1.71
CA PHE A 443 22.34 12.94 2.46
C PHE A 443 20.84 12.93 2.69
N HIS A 444 20.28 11.72 2.76
CA HIS A 444 18.89 11.48 3.14
C HIS A 444 18.82 10.70 4.44
N GLU A 445 17.97 11.15 5.35
CA GLU A 445 17.68 10.42 6.59
C GLU A 445 16.29 9.82 6.58
N ARG A 446 16.18 8.61 7.13
CA ARG A 446 14.90 7.97 7.39
C ARG A 446 14.87 7.41 8.79
N THR A 447 13.87 7.83 9.55
CA THR A 447 13.60 7.30 10.90
C THR A 447 12.47 6.28 10.84
N ILE A 448 12.67 5.14 11.48
CA ILE A 448 11.66 4.11 11.72
C ILE A 448 11.34 4.02 13.21
N THR A 449 10.19 3.42 13.52
CA THR A 449 9.85 2.99 14.88
C THR A 449 9.77 1.47 14.91
N VAL A 450 10.57 0.86 15.79
CA VAL A 450 10.49 -0.56 16.14
C VAL A 450 9.71 -0.68 17.44
N THR A 451 8.59 -1.39 17.44
CA THR A 451 7.87 -1.74 18.68
C THR A 451 8.39 -3.08 19.19
N VAL A 452 9.01 -3.10 20.37
CA VAL A 452 9.31 -4.35 21.09
C VAL A 452 8.14 -4.64 22.03
N ALA A 453 7.43 -5.72 21.77
CA ALA A 453 6.22 -6.12 22.49
C ALA A 453 6.50 -7.20 23.55
N ASP A 454 5.70 -7.22 24.60
CA ASP A 454 5.77 -8.26 25.64
C ASP A 454 5.17 -9.56 25.07
N PRO A 455 5.68 -10.76 25.43
CA PRO A 455 5.12 -12.01 24.92
C PRO A 455 3.65 -12.20 25.30
N ALA A 456 3.19 -11.55 26.39
CA ALA A 456 1.79 -11.53 26.79
C ALA A 456 0.87 -10.86 25.75
N ASP A 457 1.39 -9.94 24.93
CA ASP A 457 0.62 -9.25 23.88
C ASP A 457 0.19 -10.20 22.75
N PHE A 458 0.84 -11.36 22.65
CA PHE A 458 0.56 -12.41 21.67
C PHE A 458 -0.11 -13.64 22.30
N GLU A 459 -0.63 -13.53 23.53
CA GLU A 459 -1.40 -14.61 24.12
C GLU A 459 -2.69 -14.88 23.34
N ARG A 460 -2.89 -16.15 23.02
CA ARG A 460 -4.08 -16.64 22.31
C ARG A 460 -4.74 -17.71 23.19
N PRO A 461 -5.82 -17.44 23.94
CA PRO A 461 -6.48 -18.46 24.75
C PRO A 461 -7.02 -19.61 23.89
N GLY A 462 -7.24 -20.78 24.50
CA GLY A 462 -7.81 -21.96 23.83
C GLY A 462 -6.78 -22.83 23.11
N LYS A 463 -7.29 -23.80 22.33
CA LYS A 463 -6.47 -24.66 21.46
C LYS A 463 -6.11 -23.94 20.16
N ARG A 464 -4.99 -24.30 19.54
CA ARG A 464 -4.57 -23.74 18.25
C ARG A 464 -5.50 -24.18 17.13
N LEU A 465 -5.58 -23.38 16.06
CA LEU A 465 -6.42 -23.72 14.89
C LEU A 465 -5.99 -25.08 14.29
N ARG A 466 -4.68 -25.31 14.13
CA ARG A 466 -4.16 -26.59 13.62
C ARG A 466 -4.54 -27.80 14.46
N ASP A 467 -4.50 -27.68 15.79
CA ASP A 467 -4.87 -28.80 16.68
C ASP A 467 -6.35 -29.15 16.53
N LEU A 468 -7.20 -28.11 16.45
CA LEU A 468 -8.64 -28.27 16.26
C LEU A 468 -8.98 -28.82 14.86
N ALA A 469 -8.23 -28.43 13.83
CA ALA A 469 -8.39 -28.93 12.47
C ALA A 469 -7.91 -30.40 12.35
N ASP A 470 -6.79 -30.75 12.98
CA ASP A 470 -6.26 -32.12 13.03
C ASP A 470 -7.27 -33.08 13.69
N GLU A 471 -7.94 -32.66 14.77
CA GLU A 471 -9.02 -33.41 15.43
C GLU A 471 -10.20 -33.73 14.49
N ARG A 472 -10.34 -32.97 13.40
CA ARG A 472 -11.39 -33.09 12.38
C ARG A 472 -10.89 -33.69 11.06
N GLY A 473 -9.60 -33.99 10.96
CA GLY A 473 -8.98 -34.47 9.72
C GLY A 473 -8.99 -33.43 8.60
N LEU A 474 -8.91 -32.15 8.97
CA LEU A 474 -8.94 -31.00 8.06
C LEU A 474 -7.57 -30.31 8.05
N LEU A 475 -7.17 -29.77 6.89
CA LEU A 475 -6.03 -28.86 6.80
C LEU A 475 -6.50 -27.41 7.03
N VAL A 476 -5.83 -26.67 7.91
CA VAL A 476 -6.04 -25.24 8.12
C VAL A 476 -4.73 -24.49 7.91
N GLY A 477 -4.75 -23.47 7.07
CA GLY A 477 -3.52 -22.84 6.61
C GLY A 477 -3.60 -21.40 6.22
N TYR A 478 -2.48 -20.95 5.65
CA TYR A 478 -2.29 -19.57 5.23
C TYR A 478 -1.41 -19.49 3.98
N ALA A 479 -1.50 -18.37 3.26
CA ALA A 479 -0.52 -17.96 2.27
C ALA A 479 0.65 -17.21 2.93
N ALA A 480 1.86 -17.71 2.74
CA ALA A 480 3.07 -17.10 3.24
C ALA A 480 3.53 -15.96 2.34
N THR A 481 3.80 -14.81 2.95
CA THR A 481 4.29 -13.63 2.23
C THR A 481 5.65 -13.91 1.58
N LEU A 482 5.90 -13.23 0.46
CA LEU A 482 7.18 -13.32 -0.23
C LEU A 482 8.33 -12.87 0.70
N ASN A 483 9.49 -13.53 0.60
CA ASN A 483 10.64 -13.26 1.47
C ASN A 483 10.35 -13.43 2.97
N SER A 484 9.37 -14.24 3.37
CA SER A 484 9.00 -14.45 4.79
C SER A 484 10.17 -14.87 5.69
N ALA A 485 11.24 -15.46 5.13
CA ALA A 485 12.46 -15.78 5.88
C ALA A 485 13.28 -14.55 6.29
N THR A 486 13.13 -13.41 5.62
CA THR A 486 13.98 -12.21 5.78
C THR A 486 13.20 -10.93 6.13
N ILE A 487 11.88 -11.01 6.32
CA ILE A 487 11.11 -9.89 6.87
C ILE A 487 11.58 -9.54 8.29
N ALA A 488 11.43 -8.26 8.66
CA ALA A 488 11.99 -7.72 9.90
C ALA A 488 11.47 -8.39 11.19
N ASP A 489 10.25 -8.91 11.16
CA ASP A 489 9.57 -9.59 12.26
C ASP A 489 9.40 -11.10 11.99
N ASN A 490 10.31 -11.70 11.22
CA ASN A 490 10.21 -13.09 10.76
C ASN A 490 10.08 -14.10 11.91
N GLU A 491 10.80 -13.93 13.02
CA GLU A 491 10.77 -14.86 14.15
C GLU A 491 9.36 -14.94 14.78
N LEU A 492 8.70 -13.77 14.92
CA LEU A 492 7.33 -13.69 15.41
C LEU A 492 6.33 -14.24 14.38
N TYR A 493 6.46 -13.83 13.11
CA TYR A 493 5.62 -14.29 12.01
C TYR A 493 5.66 -15.82 11.87
N ALA A 494 6.86 -16.39 11.82
CA ALA A 494 7.10 -17.82 11.67
C ALA A 494 6.63 -18.62 12.90
N ALA A 495 6.83 -18.10 14.11
CA ALA A 495 6.37 -18.76 15.33
C ALA A 495 4.83 -18.85 15.38
N ILE A 496 4.13 -17.75 15.10
CA ILE A 496 2.65 -17.75 15.05
C ILE A 496 2.15 -18.69 13.97
N ALA A 497 2.76 -18.64 12.78
CA ALA A 497 2.38 -19.54 11.69
C ALA A 497 2.57 -21.02 12.06
N ALA A 498 3.71 -21.37 12.66
CA ALA A 498 4.02 -22.73 13.12
C ALA A 498 3.05 -23.24 14.18
N GLU A 499 2.60 -22.35 15.08
CA GLU A 499 1.66 -22.71 16.13
C GLU A 499 0.23 -22.86 15.63
N GLU A 500 -0.21 -22.07 14.64
CA GLU A 500 -1.62 -22.01 14.23
C GLU A 500 -1.98 -22.88 13.03
N PHE A 501 -1.05 -23.22 12.14
CA PHE A 501 -1.38 -23.81 10.83
C PHE A 501 -0.70 -25.15 10.55
N ASN A 502 -1.34 -26.01 9.76
CA ASN A 502 -0.80 -27.31 9.31
C ASN A 502 -0.67 -27.43 7.78
N ILE A 503 -0.97 -26.37 7.03
CA ILE A 503 -0.69 -26.24 5.59
C ILE A 503 -0.27 -24.81 5.26
N VAL A 504 0.64 -24.65 4.31
CA VAL A 504 1.13 -23.34 3.85
C VAL A 504 1.17 -23.28 2.33
N THR A 505 0.82 -22.13 1.77
CA THR A 505 0.92 -21.82 0.33
C THR A 505 1.92 -20.68 0.13
N PRO A 506 2.84 -20.73 -0.85
CA PRO A 506 3.62 -19.56 -1.23
C PRO A 506 2.72 -18.56 -1.97
N GLU A 507 2.55 -17.35 -1.43
CA GLU A 507 1.73 -16.31 -2.06
C GLU A 507 2.26 -15.93 -3.45
N ASN A 508 3.60 -15.91 -3.61
CA ASN A 508 4.26 -15.50 -4.84
C ASN A 508 5.49 -16.32 -5.23
N SER A 509 6.17 -17.00 -4.30
CA SER A 509 7.49 -17.59 -4.58
C SER A 509 7.48 -18.81 -5.51
N HIS A 510 6.32 -19.39 -5.81
CA HIS A 510 6.16 -20.45 -6.84
C HIS A 510 5.62 -19.92 -8.19
N LYS A 511 5.32 -18.62 -8.31
CA LYS A 511 4.76 -18.05 -9.55
C LYS A 511 5.84 -17.92 -10.62
N MET A 512 5.46 -18.09 -11.89
CA MET A 512 6.41 -18.16 -13.02
C MET A 512 7.29 -16.93 -13.16
N GLY A 513 6.74 -15.72 -13.00
CA GLY A 513 7.54 -14.49 -13.07
C GLY A 513 8.56 -14.35 -11.93
N TRP A 514 8.37 -15.06 -10.82
CA TRP A 514 9.35 -15.13 -9.74
C TRP A 514 10.40 -16.21 -10.00
N ILE A 515 9.95 -17.44 -10.26
CA ILE A 515 10.82 -18.60 -10.44
C ILE A 515 11.67 -18.49 -11.70
N TRP A 516 11.09 -18.05 -12.83
CA TRP A 516 11.71 -18.08 -14.15
C TRP A 516 11.63 -16.72 -14.89
N PRO A 517 12.20 -15.64 -14.31
CA PRO A 517 12.05 -14.27 -14.83
C PRO A 517 12.70 -14.06 -16.21
N ALA A 518 13.74 -14.84 -16.53
CA ALA A 518 14.40 -14.88 -17.83
C ALA A 518 14.82 -16.32 -18.16
N ARG A 519 14.94 -16.66 -19.46
CA ARG A 519 15.18 -18.03 -19.96
C ARG A 519 16.30 -18.77 -19.20
N ASP A 520 17.36 -18.08 -18.87
CA ASP A 520 18.60 -18.57 -18.25
C ASP A 520 18.77 -18.17 -16.78
N VAL A 521 17.73 -17.62 -16.14
CA VAL A 521 17.75 -17.16 -14.75
C VAL A 521 16.64 -17.84 -13.96
N PHE A 522 17.00 -18.47 -12.84
CA PHE A 522 16.05 -19.05 -11.89
C PHE A 522 16.23 -18.48 -10.49
N ARG A 523 15.12 -18.32 -9.76
CA ARG A 523 15.10 -17.91 -8.35
C ARG A 523 14.43 -18.99 -7.51
N TRP A 524 15.18 -19.65 -6.64
CA TRP A 524 14.68 -20.77 -5.83
C TRP A 524 14.67 -20.49 -4.32
N ASP A 525 15.42 -19.49 -3.86
CA ASP A 525 15.72 -19.32 -2.43
C ASP A 525 14.46 -19.20 -1.56
N ASP A 526 13.49 -18.37 -1.95
CA ASP A 526 12.24 -18.21 -1.18
C ASP A 526 11.35 -19.45 -1.20
N ALA A 527 11.32 -20.16 -2.33
CA ALA A 527 10.53 -21.38 -2.49
C ALA A 527 11.15 -22.52 -1.68
N ASP A 528 12.48 -22.66 -1.71
CA ASP A 528 13.23 -23.63 -0.93
C ASP A 528 13.11 -23.37 0.57
N HIS A 529 13.26 -22.11 1.01
CA HIS A 529 13.09 -21.75 2.41
C HIS A 529 11.69 -22.05 2.93
N LEU A 530 10.64 -21.79 2.13
CA LEU A 530 9.28 -22.11 2.56
C LEU A 530 9.04 -23.62 2.63
N ALA A 531 9.59 -24.39 1.69
CA ALA A 531 9.51 -25.85 1.73
C ALA A 531 10.24 -26.43 2.95
N ASP A 532 11.42 -25.92 3.27
CA ASP A 532 12.17 -26.29 4.48
C ASP A 532 11.39 -25.93 5.76
N PHE A 533 10.76 -24.74 5.80
CA PHE A 533 9.92 -24.31 6.91
C PHE A 533 8.71 -25.23 7.09
N ALA A 534 8.02 -25.58 6.00
CA ALA A 534 6.85 -26.47 6.04
C ALA A 534 7.23 -27.84 6.61
N GLU A 535 8.30 -28.46 6.10
CA GLU A 535 8.80 -29.76 6.58
C GLU A 535 9.22 -29.70 8.06
N ALA A 536 9.95 -28.65 8.46
CA ALA A 536 10.42 -28.49 9.83
C ALA A 536 9.28 -28.37 10.85
N ASN A 537 8.14 -27.83 10.44
CA ASN A 537 6.98 -27.57 11.30
C ASN A 537 5.82 -28.55 11.08
N GLY A 538 6.06 -29.63 10.31
CA GLY A 538 5.07 -30.65 10.00
C GLY A 538 3.83 -30.07 9.32
N MET A 539 4.03 -29.15 8.39
CA MET A 539 2.98 -28.60 7.53
C MET A 539 3.00 -29.26 6.16
N ALA A 540 1.83 -29.42 5.55
CA ALA A 540 1.74 -29.66 4.12
C ALA A 540 2.14 -28.37 3.35
N LEU A 541 2.86 -28.52 2.24
CA LEU A 541 3.09 -27.43 1.30
C LEU A 541 2.10 -27.55 0.14
N HIS A 542 1.31 -26.51 -0.09
CA HIS A 542 0.44 -26.35 -1.25
C HIS A 542 1.17 -25.45 -2.26
N GLY A 543 1.59 -26.00 -3.40
CA GLY A 543 2.25 -25.25 -4.45
C GLY A 543 1.29 -24.43 -5.31
N HIS A 544 1.57 -23.13 -5.48
CA HIS A 544 0.67 -22.20 -6.15
C HIS A 544 1.40 -21.19 -7.07
N PRO A 545 1.02 -21.09 -8.35
CA PRO A 545 0.46 -22.13 -9.20
C PRO A 545 1.47 -22.57 -10.28
N LEU A 546 1.20 -23.72 -10.92
CA LEU A 546 2.00 -24.16 -12.06
C LEU A 546 1.69 -23.32 -13.31
N ILE A 547 0.42 -23.21 -13.69
CA ILE A 547 -0.01 -22.48 -14.88
C ILE A 547 -1.04 -21.42 -14.52
N TRP A 548 -0.73 -20.16 -14.83
CA TRP A 548 -1.61 -19.01 -14.65
C TRP A 548 -1.41 -18.00 -15.77
N TYR A 549 -2.38 -17.14 -16.02
CA TYR A 549 -2.27 -16.11 -17.05
C TYR A 549 -1.50 -14.86 -16.56
N ALA A 550 -1.46 -14.65 -15.25
CA ALA A 550 -0.86 -13.46 -14.64
C ALA A 550 0.55 -13.72 -14.12
N GLN A 551 1.25 -12.62 -13.79
CA GLN A 551 2.64 -12.62 -13.29
C GLN A 551 3.60 -13.46 -14.17
N LEU A 552 3.37 -13.48 -15.48
CA LEU A 552 4.26 -14.09 -16.46
C LEU A 552 5.44 -13.17 -16.81
N PRO A 553 6.66 -13.69 -16.99
CA PRO A 553 7.78 -12.89 -17.46
C PRO A 553 7.55 -12.41 -18.91
N PRO A 554 8.13 -11.27 -19.33
CA PRO A 554 7.90 -10.70 -20.66
C PRO A 554 8.16 -11.69 -21.81
N TRP A 555 9.20 -12.53 -21.71
CA TRP A 555 9.55 -13.50 -22.75
C TRP A 555 8.53 -14.62 -22.89
N VAL A 556 7.77 -14.97 -21.84
CA VAL A 556 6.66 -15.93 -21.91
C VAL A 556 5.43 -15.30 -22.53
N LYS A 557 5.14 -14.03 -22.19
CA LYS A 557 4.01 -13.29 -22.77
C LYS A 557 4.11 -13.15 -24.30
N ALA A 558 5.33 -13.12 -24.81
CA ALA A 558 5.64 -13.00 -26.24
C ALA A 558 5.67 -14.35 -26.99
N LEU A 559 5.36 -15.48 -26.33
CA LEU A 559 5.32 -16.78 -27.01
C LEU A 559 4.11 -16.87 -27.94
N GLU A 560 4.31 -17.51 -29.09
CA GLU A 560 3.27 -17.74 -30.08
C GLU A 560 3.29 -19.17 -30.60
N GLY A 561 2.14 -19.62 -31.12
CA GLY A 561 2.03 -20.87 -31.86
C GLY A 561 2.55 -22.10 -31.10
N ASP A 562 3.42 -22.86 -31.75
CA ASP A 562 3.92 -24.16 -31.28
C ASP A 562 4.99 -24.06 -30.17
N GLU A 563 5.47 -22.85 -29.85
CA GLU A 563 6.44 -22.62 -28.77
C GLU A 563 5.80 -22.69 -27.36
N VAL A 564 4.48 -22.47 -27.27
CA VAL A 564 3.76 -22.36 -25.99
C VAL A 564 3.73 -23.70 -25.24
N ALA A 565 3.42 -24.80 -25.93
CA ALA A 565 3.28 -26.11 -25.29
C ALA A 565 4.60 -26.63 -24.68
N PRO A 566 5.76 -26.56 -25.37
CA PRO A 566 7.05 -26.91 -24.76
C PRO A 566 7.38 -26.10 -23.51
N VAL A 567 7.10 -24.79 -23.50
CA VAL A 567 7.40 -23.93 -22.34
C VAL A 567 6.48 -24.24 -21.16
N LEU A 568 5.20 -24.51 -21.41
CA LEU A 568 4.26 -24.96 -20.39
C LEU A 568 4.75 -26.26 -19.74
N GLU A 569 5.13 -27.24 -20.55
CA GLU A 569 5.63 -28.53 -20.04
C GLU A 569 6.96 -28.37 -19.29
N GLU A 570 7.89 -27.58 -19.83
CA GLU A 570 9.20 -27.31 -19.21
C GLU A 570 9.03 -26.66 -17.84
N TYR A 571 8.13 -25.69 -17.69
CA TYR A 571 7.91 -25.05 -16.40
C TYR A 571 7.34 -26.01 -15.36
N ILE A 572 6.39 -26.87 -15.75
CA ILE A 572 5.85 -27.91 -14.87
C ILE A 572 6.96 -28.89 -14.45
N GLU A 573 7.82 -29.32 -15.36
CA GLU A 573 8.97 -30.19 -15.04
C GLU A 573 9.95 -29.50 -14.08
N LEU A 574 10.24 -28.22 -14.29
CA LEU A 574 11.19 -27.47 -13.46
C LEU A 574 10.67 -27.27 -12.05
N LEU A 575 9.45 -26.74 -11.91
CA LEU A 575 8.90 -26.38 -10.60
C LEU A 575 8.36 -27.62 -9.87
N ALA A 576 7.41 -28.36 -10.45
CA ALA A 576 6.85 -29.54 -9.78
C ALA A 576 7.92 -30.62 -9.60
N GLY A 577 8.81 -30.80 -10.58
CA GLY A 577 9.89 -31.80 -10.51
C GLY A 577 10.92 -31.53 -9.41
N ARG A 578 11.19 -30.24 -9.10
CA ARG A 578 12.08 -29.87 -7.98
C ARG A 578 11.51 -30.28 -6.62
N TYR A 579 10.19 -30.20 -6.45
CA TYR A 579 9.52 -30.39 -5.16
C TYR A 579 8.75 -31.71 -5.03
N VAL A 580 9.04 -32.70 -5.88
CA VAL A 580 8.41 -34.04 -5.79
C VAL A 580 8.53 -34.61 -4.38
N GLY A 581 7.40 -34.96 -3.79
CA GLY A 581 7.31 -35.51 -2.43
C GLY A 581 7.47 -34.48 -1.29
N ARG A 582 7.72 -33.20 -1.60
CA ARG A 582 7.74 -32.09 -0.64
C ARG A 582 6.48 -31.24 -0.72
N VAL A 583 5.91 -31.10 -1.92
CA VAL A 583 4.62 -30.46 -2.15
C VAL A 583 3.51 -31.51 -2.08
N ALA A 584 2.52 -31.29 -1.21
CA ALA A 584 1.40 -32.20 -1.03
C ALA A 584 0.33 -32.03 -2.12
N MET A 585 0.17 -30.81 -2.63
CA MET A 585 -0.83 -30.48 -3.65
C MET A 585 -0.41 -29.30 -4.51
N TRP A 586 -0.89 -29.26 -5.75
CA TRP A 586 -0.62 -28.20 -6.72
C TRP A 586 -1.91 -27.59 -7.25
N ASP A 587 -1.99 -26.27 -7.26
CA ASP A 587 -2.82 -25.53 -8.20
C ASP A 587 -2.18 -25.66 -9.58
N VAL A 588 -2.66 -26.61 -10.39
CA VAL A 588 -2.08 -26.89 -11.70
C VAL A 588 -2.45 -25.81 -12.70
N VAL A 589 -3.73 -25.44 -12.74
CA VAL A 589 -4.24 -24.33 -13.54
C VAL A 589 -5.02 -23.39 -12.64
N ASN A 590 -4.66 -22.12 -12.68
CA ASN A 590 -5.32 -21.05 -11.95
C ASN A 590 -6.10 -20.14 -12.92
N GLU A 591 -7.35 -19.81 -12.59
CA GLU A 591 -8.14 -18.71 -13.18
C GLU A 591 -8.28 -18.69 -14.71
N ALA A 592 -8.68 -19.83 -15.29
CA ALA A 592 -8.81 -20.00 -16.74
C ALA A 592 -10.03 -19.29 -17.36
N PHE A 593 -10.97 -18.79 -16.55
CA PHE A 593 -12.23 -18.20 -17.01
C PHE A 593 -12.34 -16.70 -16.69
N GLU A 594 -13.01 -15.99 -17.59
CA GLU A 594 -13.56 -14.65 -17.32
C GLU A 594 -14.85 -14.71 -16.48
N LYS A 595 -15.30 -13.56 -15.97
CA LYS A 595 -16.51 -13.45 -15.14
C LYS A 595 -17.78 -13.99 -15.83
N ASP A 596 -17.86 -13.89 -17.15
CA ASP A 596 -19.00 -14.35 -17.94
C ASP A 596 -18.97 -15.87 -18.23
N GLY A 597 -17.88 -16.56 -17.87
CA GLY A 597 -17.67 -17.98 -18.12
C GLY A 597 -17.05 -18.31 -19.48
N SER A 598 -16.62 -17.31 -20.26
CA SER A 598 -15.75 -17.53 -21.41
C SER A 598 -14.33 -17.86 -20.96
N PHE A 599 -13.56 -18.58 -21.80
CA PHE A 599 -12.14 -18.79 -21.53
C PHE A 599 -11.40 -17.47 -21.63
N ARG A 600 -10.52 -17.25 -20.66
CA ARG A 600 -9.64 -16.08 -20.62
C ARG A 600 -8.66 -16.10 -21.79
N ASP A 601 -8.49 -14.94 -22.42
CA ASP A 601 -7.48 -14.74 -23.47
C ASP A 601 -6.05 -14.71 -22.90
N SER A 602 -5.53 -15.90 -22.60
CA SER A 602 -4.18 -16.12 -22.08
C SER A 602 -3.23 -16.63 -23.15
N VAL A 603 -1.92 -16.46 -22.96
CA VAL A 603 -0.90 -17.03 -23.85
C VAL A 603 -1.08 -18.55 -24.03
N TRP A 604 -1.48 -19.25 -22.97
CA TRP A 604 -1.76 -20.69 -22.98
C TRP A 604 -2.96 -21.02 -23.86
N TYR A 605 -4.07 -20.29 -23.70
CA TYR A 605 -5.28 -20.48 -24.49
C TYR A 605 -5.08 -20.11 -25.97
N ARG A 606 -4.38 -19.01 -26.27
CA ARG A 606 -4.05 -18.63 -27.66
C ARG A 606 -3.16 -19.67 -28.35
N GLY A 607 -2.17 -20.20 -27.64
CA GLY A 607 -1.22 -21.16 -28.20
C GLY A 607 -1.79 -22.58 -28.37
N MET A 608 -2.65 -23.02 -27.44
CA MET A 608 -3.04 -24.42 -27.33
C MET A 608 -4.56 -24.67 -27.33
N GLY A 609 -5.39 -23.62 -27.32
CA GLY A 609 -6.84 -23.75 -27.11
C GLY A 609 -7.20 -24.34 -25.74
N GLU A 610 -8.43 -24.81 -25.55
CA GLU A 610 -8.89 -25.42 -24.28
C GLU A 610 -8.01 -26.60 -23.82
N GLU A 611 -7.32 -27.27 -24.74
CA GLU A 611 -6.53 -28.49 -24.47
C GLU A 611 -5.32 -28.24 -23.54
N TYR A 612 -4.89 -26.98 -23.35
CA TYR A 612 -3.78 -26.66 -22.44
C TYR A 612 -4.05 -27.11 -21.00
N ILE A 613 -5.32 -27.10 -20.57
CA ILE A 613 -5.71 -27.50 -19.22
C ILE A 613 -5.43 -28.98 -19.04
N GLY A 614 -6.04 -29.83 -19.89
CA GLY A 614 -5.81 -31.27 -19.84
C GLY A 614 -4.34 -31.65 -20.04
N ALA A 615 -3.59 -30.91 -20.88
CA ALA A 615 -2.16 -31.10 -21.06
C ALA A 615 -1.37 -30.81 -19.78
N ALA A 616 -1.64 -29.68 -19.11
CA ALA A 616 -0.98 -29.30 -17.85
C ALA A 616 -1.22 -30.33 -16.75
N PHE A 617 -2.47 -30.78 -16.55
CA PHE A 617 -2.78 -31.82 -15.55
C PHE A 617 -2.10 -33.15 -15.84
N ARG A 618 -2.12 -33.60 -17.10
CA ARG A 618 -1.42 -34.84 -17.50
C ARG A 618 0.08 -34.72 -17.25
N LYS A 619 0.68 -33.58 -17.56
CA LYS A 619 2.10 -33.32 -17.31
C LYS A 619 2.43 -33.27 -15.82
N ALA A 620 1.64 -32.56 -15.03
CA ALA A 620 1.81 -32.49 -13.57
C ALA A 620 1.74 -33.88 -12.94
N ARG A 621 0.79 -34.72 -13.37
CA ARG A 621 0.66 -36.11 -12.91
C ARG A 621 1.84 -37.00 -13.33
N GLU A 622 2.40 -36.77 -14.52
CA GLU A 622 3.60 -37.47 -14.99
C GLU A 622 4.81 -37.15 -14.11
N VAL A 623 5.00 -35.87 -13.77
CA VAL A 623 6.12 -35.36 -12.99
C VAL A 623 6.01 -35.75 -11.51
N ASP A 624 4.84 -35.55 -10.90
CA ASP A 624 4.53 -35.98 -9.53
C ASP A 624 3.27 -36.88 -9.48
N PRO A 625 3.46 -38.21 -9.49
CA PRO A 625 2.35 -39.16 -9.38
C PRO A 625 1.62 -39.17 -8.04
N THR A 626 2.12 -38.45 -7.03
CA THR A 626 1.65 -38.53 -5.63
C THR A 626 0.95 -37.26 -5.14
N ALA A 627 1.24 -36.10 -5.72
CA ALA A 627 0.61 -34.84 -5.35
C ALA A 627 -0.89 -34.83 -5.72
N THR A 628 -1.71 -34.17 -4.90
CA THR A 628 -3.09 -33.83 -5.25
C THR A 628 -3.09 -32.70 -6.28
N LEU A 629 -3.82 -32.84 -7.38
CA LEU A 629 -3.86 -31.87 -8.48
C LEU A 629 -5.19 -31.12 -8.51
N LEU A 630 -5.11 -29.80 -8.36
CA LEU A 630 -6.25 -28.89 -8.23
C LEU A 630 -6.39 -27.97 -9.44
N TYR A 631 -7.64 -27.67 -9.80
CA TYR A 631 -7.99 -26.47 -10.54
C TYR A 631 -8.46 -25.41 -9.53
N ASN A 632 -7.93 -24.19 -9.59
CA ASN A 632 -8.20 -23.11 -8.62
C ASN A 632 -8.73 -21.84 -9.30
N ASP A 633 -9.72 -21.17 -8.69
CA ASP A 633 -10.32 -19.95 -9.25
C ASP A 633 -11.12 -19.11 -8.22
N TYR A 634 -11.31 -17.82 -8.51
CA TYR A 634 -12.14 -16.88 -7.75
C TYR A 634 -13.54 -16.68 -8.36
N ASP A 635 -14.48 -16.16 -7.56
CA ASP A 635 -15.88 -15.92 -7.95
C ASP A 635 -16.60 -17.16 -8.48
N VAL A 636 -16.10 -18.34 -8.12
CA VAL A 636 -16.65 -19.63 -8.52
C VAL A 636 -17.22 -20.43 -7.36
N ALA A 637 -17.09 -19.92 -6.13
CA ALA A 637 -17.57 -20.60 -4.93
C ALA A 637 -19.09 -20.67 -4.85
N TRP A 638 -19.81 -19.74 -5.48
CA TRP A 638 -21.27 -19.72 -5.63
C TRP A 638 -21.70 -19.97 -7.09
N GLU A 639 -22.96 -20.34 -7.29
CA GLU A 639 -23.52 -20.60 -8.61
C GLU A 639 -23.62 -19.30 -9.44
N GLY A 640 -23.04 -19.32 -10.65
CA GLY A 640 -23.01 -18.20 -11.58
C GLY A 640 -22.44 -18.61 -12.94
N PRO A 641 -22.38 -17.71 -13.93
CA PRO A 641 -21.88 -18.03 -15.27
C PRO A 641 -20.48 -18.65 -15.24
N LYS A 642 -19.54 -18.04 -14.50
CA LYS A 642 -18.17 -18.54 -14.33
C LYS A 642 -18.11 -19.93 -13.69
N SER A 643 -18.78 -20.14 -12.55
CA SER A 643 -18.77 -21.46 -11.89
C SER A 643 -19.47 -22.54 -12.71
N ASN A 644 -20.50 -22.19 -13.49
CA ASN A 644 -21.16 -23.13 -14.40
C ASN A 644 -20.23 -23.54 -15.55
N ALA A 645 -19.52 -22.59 -16.16
CA ALA A 645 -18.55 -22.89 -17.22
C ALA A 645 -17.40 -23.77 -16.70
N MET A 646 -16.87 -23.43 -15.53
CA MET A 646 -15.87 -24.22 -14.83
C MET A 646 -16.38 -25.64 -14.53
N TYR A 647 -17.60 -25.79 -14.01
CA TYR A 647 -18.21 -27.11 -13.74
C TYR A 647 -18.29 -27.97 -15.00
N GLU A 648 -18.78 -27.41 -16.10
CA GLU A 648 -18.90 -28.13 -17.37
C GLU A 648 -17.52 -28.45 -17.98
N MET A 649 -16.52 -27.58 -17.81
CA MET A 649 -15.15 -27.86 -18.25
C MET A 649 -14.55 -29.03 -17.45
N ILE A 650 -14.59 -28.96 -16.11
CA ILE A 650 -14.05 -30.00 -15.24
C ILE A 650 -14.71 -31.35 -15.52
N LYS A 651 -16.03 -31.37 -15.73
CA LYS A 651 -16.75 -32.58 -16.10
C LYS A 651 -16.26 -33.16 -17.44
N ARG A 652 -16.04 -32.33 -18.47
CA ARG A 652 -15.47 -32.78 -19.76
C ARG A 652 -14.07 -33.36 -19.60
N GLU A 653 -13.22 -32.72 -18.80
CA GLU A 653 -11.86 -33.19 -18.53
C GLU A 653 -11.84 -34.51 -17.77
N LEU A 654 -12.70 -34.67 -16.75
CA LEU A 654 -12.88 -35.94 -16.04
C LEU A 654 -13.39 -37.06 -16.97
N ASP A 655 -14.37 -36.78 -17.83
CA ASP A 655 -14.86 -37.73 -18.84
C ASP A 655 -13.77 -38.12 -19.85
N ALA A 656 -12.80 -37.22 -20.11
CA ALA A 656 -11.63 -37.46 -20.95
C ALA A 656 -10.49 -38.20 -20.23
N GLY A 657 -10.60 -38.42 -18.92
CA GLY A 657 -9.60 -39.10 -18.09
C GLY A 657 -8.44 -38.20 -17.64
N THR A 658 -8.61 -36.89 -17.67
CA THR A 658 -7.64 -35.93 -17.13
C THR A 658 -7.54 -36.08 -15.60
N PRO A 659 -6.32 -36.13 -15.02
CA PRO A 659 -6.13 -36.42 -13.60
C PRO A 659 -6.36 -35.19 -12.72
N ILE A 660 -7.61 -34.77 -12.58
CA ILE A 660 -8.03 -33.72 -11.65
C ILE A 660 -8.53 -34.39 -10.37
N ASP A 661 -7.91 -34.11 -9.23
CA ASP A 661 -8.27 -34.74 -7.95
C ASP A 661 -9.21 -33.86 -7.12
N GLY A 662 -9.14 -32.53 -7.31
CA GLY A 662 -9.91 -31.59 -6.52
C GLY A 662 -10.06 -30.21 -7.15
N VAL A 663 -10.79 -29.37 -6.44
CA VAL A 663 -11.06 -27.97 -6.82
C VAL A 663 -10.72 -27.04 -5.67
N GLY A 664 -9.94 -26.01 -5.98
CA GLY A 664 -9.69 -24.86 -5.12
C GLY A 664 -10.71 -23.76 -5.36
N PHE A 665 -11.33 -23.28 -4.29
CA PHE A 665 -12.19 -22.09 -4.27
C PHE A 665 -11.48 -21.00 -3.47
N GLN A 666 -11.04 -19.94 -4.15
CA GLN A 666 -10.26 -18.88 -3.51
C GLN A 666 -11.03 -18.23 -2.34
N MET A 667 -12.32 -17.94 -2.53
CA MET A 667 -13.20 -17.38 -1.49
C MET A 667 -12.77 -15.98 -0.99
N HIS A 668 -12.31 -15.12 -1.89
CA HIS A 668 -12.18 -13.68 -1.62
C HIS A 668 -13.56 -13.04 -1.52
N VAL A 669 -13.96 -12.60 -0.33
CA VAL A 669 -15.29 -12.02 -0.09
C VAL A 669 -15.22 -10.73 0.73
N TRP A 670 -16.36 -10.06 0.86
CA TRP A 670 -16.55 -8.90 1.73
C TRP A 670 -17.40 -9.30 2.94
N SER A 671 -17.34 -8.53 4.03
CA SER A 671 -18.06 -8.77 5.30
C SER A 671 -19.57 -8.92 5.14
N HIS A 672 -20.17 -8.29 4.12
CA HIS A 672 -21.60 -8.40 3.83
C HIS A 672 -22.01 -9.63 2.99
N PHE A 673 -21.07 -10.49 2.61
CA PHE A 673 -21.38 -11.65 1.76
C PHE A 673 -22.39 -12.58 2.46
N ASP A 674 -23.49 -12.89 1.78
CA ASP A 674 -24.63 -13.60 2.37
C ASP A 674 -25.12 -14.82 1.56
N ASP A 675 -24.58 -15.07 0.36
CA ASP A 675 -25.00 -16.19 -0.51
C ASP A 675 -24.36 -17.54 -0.14
N PHE A 676 -24.25 -17.80 1.17
CA PHE A 676 -23.70 -19.03 1.74
C PHE A 676 -24.43 -20.31 1.29
N GLU A 677 -25.72 -20.21 1.00
CA GLU A 677 -26.50 -21.37 0.54
C GLU A 677 -26.15 -21.75 -0.90
N SER A 678 -25.83 -20.78 -1.76
CA SER A 678 -25.28 -21.05 -3.10
C SER A 678 -23.90 -21.70 -3.01
N VAL A 679 -23.07 -21.28 -2.05
CA VAL A 679 -21.78 -21.94 -1.77
C VAL A 679 -21.98 -23.42 -1.42
N ARG A 680 -22.90 -23.74 -0.50
CA ARG A 680 -23.21 -25.15 -0.15
C ARG A 680 -23.64 -25.98 -1.35
N ARG A 681 -24.54 -25.47 -2.18
CA ARG A 681 -25.02 -26.17 -3.39
C ARG A 681 -23.90 -26.37 -4.41
N ASN A 682 -23.09 -25.33 -4.62
CA ASN A 682 -22.00 -25.37 -5.56
C ASN A 682 -20.90 -26.36 -5.11
N PHE A 683 -20.54 -26.36 -3.83
CA PHE A 683 -19.62 -27.35 -3.28
C PHE A 683 -20.17 -28.77 -3.47
N GLN A 684 -21.46 -28.98 -3.19
CA GLN A 684 -22.08 -30.29 -3.37
C GLN A 684 -21.98 -30.80 -4.82
N ARG A 685 -22.22 -29.95 -5.84
CA ARG A 685 -22.15 -30.44 -7.23
C ARG A 685 -20.73 -30.84 -7.65
N PHE A 686 -19.68 -30.19 -7.14
CA PHE A 686 -18.30 -30.61 -7.40
C PHE A 686 -17.94 -31.88 -6.62
N ALA A 687 -18.41 -32.02 -5.37
CA ALA A 687 -18.29 -33.27 -4.62
C ALA A 687 -18.99 -34.44 -5.32
N ASP A 688 -20.14 -34.21 -5.97
CA ASP A 688 -20.88 -35.22 -6.75
C ASP A 688 -20.11 -35.69 -8.01
N LEU A 689 -19.10 -34.94 -8.48
CA LEU A 689 -18.14 -35.38 -9.50
C LEU A 689 -17.03 -36.27 -8.93
N GLY A 690 -16.98 -36.46 -7.61
CA GLY A 690 -15.95 -37.23 -6.91
C GLY A 690 -14.67 -36.45 -6.60
N LEU A 691 -14.72 -35.12 -6.65
CA LEU A 691 -13.59 -34.23 -6.39
C LEU A 691 -13.52 -33.83 -4.92
N ASP A 692 -12.31 -33.75 -4.38
CA ASP A 692 -12.07 -33.10 -3.10
C ASP A 692 -12.18 -31.56 -3.25
N ILE A 693 -12.58 -30.89 -2.17
CA ILE A 693 -12.81 -29.45 -2.13
C ILE A 693 -11.78 -28.79 -1.21
N TYR A 694 -11.18 -27.72 -1.69
CA TYR A 694 -10.25 -26.90 -0.94
C TYR A 694 -10.74 -25.45 -0.96
N ILE A 695 -10.83 -24.82 0.20
CA ILE A 695 -10.96 -23.38 0.29
C ILE A 695 -9.53 -22.84 0.41
N THR A 696 -9.06 -22.08 -0.59
CA THR A 696 -7.62 -21.91 -0.85
C THR A 696 -7.07 -20.54 -0.47
N GLU A 697 -7.89 -19.48 -0.51
CA GLU A 697 -7.39 -18.09 -0.43
C GLU A 697 -8.34 -17.16 0.36
N THR A 698 -9.00 -17.68 1.41
CA THR A 698 -10.06 -16.90 2.07
C THR A 698 -9.50 -15.63 2.69
N ASP A 699 -10.13 -14.52 2.33
CA ASP A 699 -10.03 -13.27 3.04
C ASP A 699 -11.40 -12.58 3.04
N VAL A 700 -11.72 -11.87 4.12
CA VAL A 700 -13.03 -11.23 4.30
C VAL A 700 -12.80 -9.74 4.49
N ARG A 701 -12.92 -8.96 3.43
CA ARG A 701 -12.67 -7.52 3.44
C ARG A 701 -13.78 -6.78 4.19
N ILE A 702 -13.41 -5.83 5.05
CA ILE A 702 -14.38 -5.02 5.78
C ILE A 702 -14.88 -3.89 4.87
N ASN A 703 -16.20 -3.75 4.73
CA ASN A 703 -16.80 -2.60 4.03
C ASN A 703 -16.76 -1.33 4.90
N ASP A 704 -16.88 -0.17 4.25
CA ASP A 704 -17.06 1.10 4.95
C ASP A 704 -18.32 1.08 5.83
N GLY A 705 -18.13 1.18 7.14
CA GLY A 705 -19.21 1.21 8.13
C GLY A 705 -19.57 -0.13 8.77
N ASP A 706 -19.02 -1.24 8.27
CA ASP A 706 -19.14 -2.56 8.92
C ASP A 706 -18.18 -2.66 10.13
N ASP A 707 -18.48 -3.56 11.06
CA ASP A 707 -17.61 -3.84 12.20
C ASP A 707 -16.88 -5.20 12.08
N LEU A 708 -16.04 -5.51 13.07
CA LEU A 708 -15.26 -6.75 13.09
C LEU A 708 -16.13 -8.00 13.35
N ASP A 709 -17.35 -7.86 13.86
CA ASP A 709 -18.25 -8.98 14.11
C ASP A 709 -18.90 -9.46 12.81
N ASP A 710 -19.20 -8.57 11.85
CA ASP A 710 -19.66 -8.95 10.51
C ASP A 710 -18.62 -9.81 9.78
N GLN A 711 -17.35 -9.38 9.83
CA GLN A 711 -16.22 -10.15 9.33
C GLN A 711 -16.12 -11.52 10.02
N ALA A 712 -16.26 -11.56 11.34
CA ALA A 712 -16.18 -12.79 12.12
C ALA A 712 -17.30 -13.78 11.76
N ASN A 713 -18.52 -13.28 11.54
CA ASN A 713 -19.66 -14.08 11.11
C ASN A 713 -19.42 -14.73 9.75
N ALA A 714 -18.86 -13.99 8.78
CA ALA A 714 -18.52 -14.55 7.48
C ALA A 714 -17.47 -15.66 7.57
N TYR A 715 -16.38 -15.45 8.33
CA TYR A 715 -15.38 -16.49 8.57
C TYR A 715 -15.98 -17.75 9.21
N ALA A 716 -16.82 -17.60 10.23
CA ALA A 716 -17.50 -18.72 10.87
C ALA A 716 -18.40 -19.49 9.90
N GLU A 717 -19.19 -18.79 9.09
CA GLU A 717 -20.09 -19.42 8.12
C GLU A 717 -19.33 -20.18 7.03
N ILE A 718 -18.24 -19.63 6.49
CA ILE A 718 -17.41 -20.30 5.48
C ILE A 718 -16.76 -21.56 6.08
N MET A 719 -16.20 -21.47 7.28
CA MET A 719 -15.64 -22.63 7.98
C MET A 719 -16.70 -23.71 8.25
N ARG A 720 -17.89 -23.31 8.70
CA ARG A 720 -19.02 -24.23 8.93
C ARG A 720 -19.44 -24.94 7.66
N ILE A 721 -19.46 -24.25 6.51
CA ILE A 721 -19.73 -24.87 5.21
C ILE A 721 -18.70 -25.93 4.87
N CYS A 722 -17.41 -25.66 5.10
CA CYS A 722 -16.36 -26.65 4.87
C CYS A 722 -16.53 -27.87 5.77
N LEU A 723 -16.78 -27.66 7.08
CA LEU A 723 -16.98 -28.75 8.04
C LEU A 723 -18.25 -29.59 7.76
N ASP A 724 -19.31 -28.96 7.24
CA ASP A 724 -20.55 -29.64 6.85
C ASP A 724 -20.43 -30.42 5.54
N GLN A 725 -19.41 -30.15 4.71
CA GLN A 725 -19.18 -30.82 3.42
C GLN A 725 -18.08 -31.89 3.54
N PRO A 726 -18.41 -33.20 3.51
CA PRO A 726 -17.42 -34.28 3.69
C PRO A 726 -16.28 -34.35 2.65
N ALA A 727 -16.46 -33.72 1.49
CA ALA A 727 -15.41 -33.58 0.48
C ALA A 727 -14.45 -32.42 0.76
N CYS A 728 -14.76 -31.50 1.69
CA CYS A 728 -13.85 -30.43 2.06
C CYS A 728 -12.63 -30.99 2.82
N ARG A 729 -11.43 -30.70 2.32
CA ARG A 729 -10.16 -31.18 2.88
C ARG A 729 -9.29 -30.09 3.46
N GLY A 730 -9.50 -28.83 3.07
CA GLY A 730 -8.67 -27.72 3.51
C GLY A 730 -9.39 -26.37 3.55
N PHE A 731 -8.97 -25.53 4.49
CA PHE A 731 -9.33 -24.14 4.63
C PHE A 731 -8.06 -23.30 4.80
N GLN A 732 -7.76 -22.44 3.84
CA GLN A 732 -6.60 -21.56 3.88
C GLN A 732 -7.02 -20.12 3.76
N THR A 733 -6.37 -19.24 4.53
CA THR A 733 -6.52 -17.79 4.41
C THR A 733 -5.42 -17.20 3.53
N TRP A 734 -5.70 -16.13 2.79
CA TRP A 734 -4.68 -15.49 1.93
C TRP A 734 -3.77 -14.52 2.71
N GLY A 735 -2.95 -15.12 3.57
CA GLY A 735 -2.23 -14.47 4.66
C GLY A 735 -2.91 -14.74 6.00
N PHE A 736 -2.31 -14.33 7.12
CA PHE A 736 -2.98 -14.40 8.43
C PHE A 736 -2.97 -13.09 9.22
N THR A 737 -2.06 -12.17 8.93
CA THR A 737 -1.99 -10.84 9.56
C THR A 737 -2.28 -9.74 8.56
N ASP A 738 -3.13 -8.78 8.94
CA ASP A 738 -3.46 -7.59 8.14
C ASP A 738 -2.20 -6.80 7.72
N ARG A 739 -1.07 -6.98 8.42
CA ARG A 739 0.24 -6.40 8.09
C ARG A 739 0.74 -6.80 6.69
N TYR A 740 0.53 -8.05 6.32
CA TYR A 740 1.09 -8.66 5.10
C TYR A 740 -0.01 -9.11 4.13
N SER A 741 -1.18 -8.47 4.20
CA SER A 741 -2.25 -8.71 3.24
C SER A 741 -2.02 -7.90 1.96
N TRP A 742 -2.23 -8.55 0.81
CA TRP A 742 -2.36 -7.87 -0.49
C TRP A 742 -3.49 -6.82 -0.53
N PHE A 743 -4.44 -6.89 0.41
CA PHE A 743 -5.55 -5.96 0.59
C PHE A 743 -5.58 -5.35 2.00
N ALA A 744 -4.40 -4.95 2.52
CA ALA A 744 -4.23 -4.48 3.90
C ALA A 744 -5.18 -3.32 4.31
N SER A 745 -5.58 -2.47 3.36
CA SER A 745 -6.49 -1.33 3.63
C SER A 745 -7.86 -1.75 4.17
N ALA A 746 -8.37 -2.94 3.80
CA ALA A 746 -9.66 -3.45 4.28
C ALA A 746 -9.53 -4.48 5.41
N LYS A 747 -8.33 -4.62 6.00
CA LYS A 747 -8.07 -5.45 7.20
C LYS A 747 -8.73 -6.84 7.13
N PRO A 748 -8.40 -7.69 6.15
CA PRO A 748 -9.27 -8.81 5.81
C PRO A 748 -8.97 -10.13 6.54
N LEU A 749 -7.95 -10.18 7.41
CA LEU A 749 -7.39 -11.43 7.95
C LEU A 749 -7.69 -11.67 9.44
N LEU A 750 -7.10 -12.71 10.03
CA LEU A 750 -7.40 -13.20 11.38
C LEU A 750 -6.71 -12.39 12.49
N PHE A 751 -5.58 -11.78 12.16
CA PHE A 751 -4.76 -11.00 13.08
C PHE A 751 -4.60 -9.56 12.58
N THR A 752 -4.50 -8.61 13.50
CA THR A 752 -4.21 -7.21 13.16
C THR A 752 -2.80 -7.04 12.63
N GLU A 753 -2.45 -5.82 12.22
CA GLU A 753 -1.10 -5.44 11.80
C GLU A 753 -0.04 -5.56 12.92
N ARG A 754 -0.48 -5.77 14.16
CA ARG A 754 0.33 -6.00 15.36
C ARG A 754 0.21 -7.43 15.91
N TYR A 755 -0.28 -8.38 15.10
CA TYR A 755 -0.49 -9.78 15.49
C TYR A 755 -1.48 -10.01 16.65
N ALA A 756 -2.27 -9.01 17.03
CA ALA A 756 -3.35 -9.22 17.98
C ALA A 756 -4.49 -9.99 17.31
N MET A 757 -5.12 -10.91 18.04
CA MET A 757 -6.28 -11.65 17.53
C MET A 757 -7.44 -10.70 17.20
N LYS A 758 -8.10 -10.95 16.08
CA LYS A 758 -9.37 -10.31 15.74
C LYS A 758 -10.54 -11.23 16.10
N PRO A 759 -11.77 -10.71 16.21
CA PRO A 759 -12.97 -11.54 16.37
C PRO A 759 -13.08 -12.67 15.33
N ALA A 760 -12.58 -12.46 14.11
CA ALA A 760 -12.47 -13.49 13.07
C ALA A 760 -11.66 -14.73 13.49
N TYR A 761 -10.52 -14.55 14.19
CA TYR A 761 -9.74 -15.67 14.72
C TYR A 761 -10.57 -16.49 15.72
N THR A 762 -11.18 -15.81 16.69
CA THR A 762 -12.01 -16.45 17.71
C THR A 762 -13.20 -17.18 17.08
N ALA A 763 -13.82 -16.59 16.06
CA ALA A 763 -14.94 -17.21 15.36
C ALA A 763 -14.54 -18.51 14.63
N LEU A 764 -13.37 -18.55 13.99
CA LEU A 764 -12.83 -19.79 13.42
C LEU A 764 -12.50 -20.83 14.51
N GLN A 765 -11.86 -20.40 15.59
CA GLN A 765 -11.52 -21.25 16.73
C GLN A 765 -12.77 -21.89 17.35
N ASP A 766 -13.79 -21.09 17.64
CA ASP A 766 -15.07 -21.53 18.21
C ASP A 766 -15.84 -22.43 17.23
N THR A 767 -15.83 -22.11 15.94
CA THR A 767 -16.52 -22.92 14.93
C THR A 767 -15.89 -24.29 14.79
N LEU A 768 -14.55 -24.34 14.77
CA LEU A 768 -13.84 -25.61 14.82
C LEU A 768 -14.19 -26.31 16.14
N GLU A 769 -13.93 -25.73 17.31
CA GLU A 769 -14.12 -26.42 18.60
C GLU A 769 -15.53 -27.01 18.80
N ASN A 770 -16.58 -26.34 18.33
CA ASN A 770 -17.98 -26.72 18.58
C ASN A 770 -18.63 -27.61 17.51
N HIS A 771 -18.00 -27.83 16.36
CA HIS A 771 -18.46 -28.79 15.34
C HIS A 771 -17.98 -30.19 15.66
#